data_AF-A0A1B6AHV5-F1
#
_entry.id   AF-A0A1B6AHV5-F1
#
_cell.length_a   1.000
_cell.length_b   1.000
_cell.length_c   1.000
_cell.angle_alpha   90.00
_cell.angle_beta   90.00
_cell.angle_gamma   90.00
#
_symmetry.space_group_name_H-M   'P 1'
#
loop_
_entity.id
_entity.type
_entity.pdbx_description
1 polymer ?
#
loop_
_entity_poly.entity_id
_entity_poly.type
_entity_poly.pdbx_seq_one_letter_code
_entity_poly.pdbx_strand_id
1 'polypeptide(L)'
;MGSEVGIVHRIFGEARSAHGERLYEVVTCAPAPGEVRTDTDFTVNVAYGPEALAEADTVVVPASDNDYDLGRVRCDGRLSEGMADALGRIRPGARIASICTGSFALAAAGLLDGRRATTHWRSVDDFRQLFPAVELDAGVLYTDEGEVLTAAGVASGIDLCLHMVRCDHGAAVANEVARVDERTDVHPAVPGGGRGLSAAVADRATRRTGAAVAGGDGPAGGSGGGGGGVWDGGLVAGTSAVGAGGVAAGLSEHVSGVRGGPGEWVGMGERAGERRGGMSEAVVSGGSYAGDVWRCTGPRWSGGGSAGRPDGRSGAGAEAAPGAARGQVPGAGLEWGFAQRLGWYCAERGEARVSMLPAGKRLAFAALGERRCLGVWRAGRWIVCPYAAVLDGASARDQCARCAQLDRSRSVAADTMADDPRPYGVYLAYFGPGLLKVGITAIGRGPARLVEQGAVAYAWLGRGPLMAARRAEALLGSALAVPDRFGKAAKRAARGALPPAPERVAELARLHDAACGLAGWPETLTPVEFACTDHTELFGLDRIPGEVAELGGLTSGAEIVGEVLTGVGADVYLRLAGAEEAGGVVAVLDARMLSGWVLGAATGRTTTVPLRSAVRGAGERQAPRRDQQEHRQAGRQEGLF
;
A
#
# COMPACT_ATOMS: atom_id res chain seq x y z
N MET A 1 21.61 -8.52 -14.04
CA MET A 1 22.04 -7.61 -15.12
C MET A 1 20.94 -7.31 -16.13
N GLY A 2 20.28 -8.30 -16.75
CA GLY A 2 19.47 -8.12 -17.97
C GLY A 2 18.34 -7.08 -17.86
N SER A 3 17.70 -6.99 -16.69
CA SER A 3 16.65 -5.99 -16.41
C SER A 3 17.17 -4.56 -16.24
N GLU A 4 18.39 -4.38 -15.73
CA GLU A 4 18.91 -3.06 -15.36
C GLU A 4 19.48 -2.31 -16.56
N VAL A 5 20.16 -3.02 -17.47
CA VAL A 5 20.58 -2.47 -18.78
C VAL A 5 19.35 -2.04 -19.60
N GLY A 6 18.27 -2.83 -19.56
CA GLY A 6 17.00 -2.49 -20.21
C GLY A 6 16.37 -1.20 -19.70
N ILE A 7 16.44 -0.94 -18.38
CA ILE A 7 15.92 0.31 -17.78
C ILE A 7 16.68 1.54 -18.30
N VAL A 8 18.01 1.49 -18.37
CA VAL A 8 18.84 2.61 -18.86
C VAL A 8 18.46 2.95 -20.30
N HIS A 9 18.39 1.94 -21.18
CA HIS A 9 17.95 2.11 -22.57
C HIS A 9 16.51 2.62 -22.69
N ARG A 10 15.59 2.13 -21.85
CA ARG A 10 14.17 2.54 -21.88
C ARG A 10 13.99 3.99 -21.48
N ILE A 11 14.58 4.41 -20.35
CA ILE A 11 14.34 5.75 -19.78
C ILE A 11 15.08 6.84 -20.56
N PHE A 12 16.37 6.68 -20.81
CA PHE A 12 17.15 7.69 -21.54
C PHE A 12 16.83 7.67 -23.05
N GLY A 13 16.57 6.49 -23.63
CA GLY A 13 16.27 6.35 -25.06
C GLY A 13 14.89 6.88 -25.48
N GLU A 14 13.94 7.02 -24.56
CA GLU A 14 12.62 7.64 -24.82
C GLU A 14 12.56 9.14 -24.47
N ALA A 15 13.58 9.69 -23.81
CA ALA A 15 13.63 11.11 -23.48
C ALA A 15 13.77 11.97 -24.74
N ARG A 16 12.77 12.83 -24.98
CA ARG A 16 12.66 13.66 -26.18
C ARG A 16 12.39 15.13 -25.88
N SER A 17 12.89 16.01 -26.73
CA SER A 17 12.57 17.44 -26.71
C SER A 17 11.09 17.66 -27.05
N ALA A 18 10.57 18.87 -26.78
CA ALA A 18 9.22 19.25 -27.23
C ALA A 18 9.04 19.19 -28.76
N HIS A 19 10.14 19.10 -29.52
CA HIS A 19 10.17 18.96 -30.97
C HIS A 19 10.42 17.50 -31.44
N GLY A 20 10.50 16.54 -30.51
CA GLY A 20 10.62 15.10 -30.78
C GLY A 20 12.05 14.57 -30.93
N GLU A 21 13.05 15.44 -30.87
CA GLU A 21 14.48 15.10 -30.95
C GLU A 21 14.89 14.26 -29.75
N ARG A 22 15.82 13.31 -29.92
CA ARG A 22 16.37 12.53 -28.80
C ARG A 22 17.25 13.43 -27.94
N LEU A 23 17.10 13.32 -26.62
CA LEU A 23 17.89 14.09 -25.66
C LEU A 23 19.14 13.35 -25.17
N TYR A 24 19.17 12.02 -25.30
CA TYR A 24 20.35 11.19 -25.01
C TYR A 24 20.67 10.27 -26.18
N GLU A 25 21.97 10.04 -26.36
CA GLU A 25 22.51 8.85 -27.01
C GLU A 25 22.83 7.81 -25.92
N VAL A 26 22.44 6.56 -26.14
CA VAL A 26 22.62 5.48 -25.15
C VAL A 26 23.35 4.31 -25.81
N VAL A 27 24.58 4.06 -25.36
CA VAL A 27 25.41 2.95 -25.81
C VAL A 27 25.64 1.98 -24.66
N THR A 28 25.80 0.69 -24.99
CA THR A 28 26.26 -0.34 -24.04
C THR A 28 27.67 -0.72 -24.39
N CYS A 29 28.58 -0.69 -23.42
CA CYS A 29 29.95 -1.20 -23.56
C CYS A 29 30.24 -2.31 -22.55
N ALA A 30 31.24 -3.13 -22.85
CA ALA A 30 31.76 -4.18 -21.97
C ALA A 30 33.30 -4.13 -21.93
N PRO A 31 33.97 -4.72 -20.92
CA PRO A 31 35.44 -4.78 -20.88
C PRO A 31 36.09 -5.43 -22.11
N ALA A 32 35.35 -6.31 -22.80
CA ALA A 32 35.64 -6.78 -24.15
C ALA A 32 34.32 -6.81 -24.96
N PRO A 33 34.31 -6.35 -26.23
CA PRO A 33 33.16 -6.49 -27.12
C PRO A 33 32.80 -7.97 -27.37
N GLY A 34 31.51 -8.25 -27.57
CA GLY A 34 31.01 -9.58 -27.92
C GLY A 34 29.79 -10.02 -27.11
N GLU A 35 29.57 -11.33 -27.01
CA GLU A 35 28.42 -11.89 -26.30
C GLU A 35 28.62 -11.83 -24.77
N VAL A 36 27.71 -11.15 -24.09
CA VAL A 36 27.64 -11.07 -22.62
C VAL A 36 26.45 -11.91 -22.13
N ARG A 37 26.73 -12.85 -21.22
CA ARG A 37 25.70 -13.63 -20.51
C ARG A 37 24.93 -12.73 -19.55
N THR A 38 23.61 -12.90 -19.49
CA THR A 38 22.77 -12.31 -18.44
C THR A 38 22.53 -13.30 -17.30
N ASP A 39 21.95 -12.79 -16.21
CA ASP A 39 21.30 -13.51 -15.09
C ASP A 39 19.97 -14.20 -15.50
N THR A 40 19.61 -14.10 -16.77
CA THR A 40 18.43 -14.71 -17.40
C THR A 40 18.84 -15.69 -18.49
N ASP A 41 17.87 -16.29 -19.18
CA ASP A 41 18.09 -17.35 -20.16
C ASP A 41 18.70 -16.89 -21.49
N PHE A 42 18.79 -15.58 -21.74
CA PHE A 42 19.33 -14.97 -22.96
C PHE A 42 20.72 -14.31 -22.81
N THR A 43 21.27 -13.87 -23.93
CA THR A 43 22.55 -13.13 -24.04
C THR A 43 22.34 -11.77 -24.67
N VAL A 44 23.28 -10.85 -24.43
CA VAL A 44 23.33 -9.53 -25.05
C VAL A 44 24.62 -9.41 -25.84
N ASN A 45 24.54 -9.15 -27.14
CA ASN A 45 25.72 -8.86 -27.95
C ASN A 45 26.07 -7.37 -27.77
N VAL A 46 27.24 -7.09 -27.21
CA VAL A 46 27.73 -5.75 -26.88
C VAL A 46 28.79 -5.34 -27.90
N ALA A 47 28.46 -4.36 -28.74
CA ALA A 47 29.30 -3.94 -29.86
C ALA A 47 30.51 -3.07 -29.46
N TYR A 48 30.42 -2.35 -28.33
CA TYR A 48 31.43 -1.38 -27.91
C TYR A 48 32.32 -1.91 -26.77
N GLY A 49 33.61 -1.60 -26.82
CA GLY A 49 34.56 -1.90 -25.76
C GLY A 49 34.67 -0.76 -24.73
N PRO A 50 35.61 -0.87 -23.78
CA PRO A 50 35.74 0.10 -22.69
C PRO A 50 36.20 1.50 -23.14
N GLU A 51 36.64 1.65 -24.39
CA GLU A 51 36.90 2.95 -25.02
C GLU A 51 35.69 3.91 -25.02
N ALA A 52 34.45 3.41 -25.07
CA ALA A 52 33.25 4.24 -25.03
C ALA A 52 33.12 5.05 -23.71
N LEU A 53 33.75 4.59 -22.62
CA LEU A 53 33.74 5.29 -21.33
C LEU A 53 34.55 6.60 -21.35
N ALA A 54 35.48 6.75 -22.30
CA ALA A 54 36.27 7.97 -22.46
C ALA A 54 35.50 9.13 -23.10
N GLU A 55 34.40 8.84 -23.80
CA GLU A 55 33.59 9.83 -24.51
C GLU A 55 32.28 10.18 -23.75
N ALA A 56 31.79 9.28 -22.90
CA ALA A 56 30.50 9.42 -22.22
C ALA A 56 30.39 10.65 -21.28
N ASP A 57 29.23 11.33 -21.28
CA ASP A 57 28.83 12.33 -20.28
C ASP A 57 28.25 11.71 -19.00
N THR A 58 27.64 10.52 -19.12
CA THR A 58 27.10 9.78 -17.98
C THR A 58 27.41 8.29 -18.15
N VAL A 59 28.01 7.69 -17.13
CA VAL A 59 28.34 6.26 -17.08
C VAL A 59 27.43 5.58 -16.06
N VAL A 60 26.68 4.56 -16.47
CA VAL A 60 25.79 3.80 -15.57
C VAL A 60 26.31 2.36 -15.41
N VAL A 61 26.66 1.98 -14.18
CA VAL A 61 27.14 0.63 -13.84
C VAL A 61 25.99 -0.22 -13.27
N PRO A 62 25.46 -1.20 -14.01
CA PRO A 62 24.40 -2.09 -13.52
C PRO A 62 24.95 -3.19 -12.60
N ALA A 63 24.04 -3.95 -11.96
CA ALA A 63 24.37 -5.20 -11.30
C ALA A 63 24.91 -6.26 -12.26
N SER A 64 26.00 -6.91 -11.87
CA SER A 64 26.36 -8.26 -12.33
C SER A 64 26.09 -9.29 -11.23
N ASP A 65 25.81 -10.52 -11.63
CA ASP A 65 25.77 -11.69 -10.74
C ASP A 65 27.05 -12.51 -10.87
N ASN A 66 27.16 -13.58 -10.07
CA ASN A 66 28.28 -14.53 -10.11
C ASN A 66 28.47 -15.10 -11.52
N ASP A 67 29.63 -14.78 -12.13
CA ASP A 67 30.60 -15.78 -12.60
C ASP A 67 31.86 -15.14 -13.22
N TYR A 68 31.89 -13.82 -13.46
CA TYR A 68 33.04 -13.16 -14.11
C TYR A 68 33.75 -12.02 -13.36
N ASP A 69 33.13 -11.28 -12.43
CA ASP A 69 33.85 -10.17 -11.76
C ASP A 69 33.44 -9.87 -10.30
N LEU A 70 32.16 -9.59 -10.02
CA LEU A 70 31.72 -9.30 -8.64
C LEU A 70 31.92 -10.47 -7.65
N GLY A 71 32.25 -11.68 -8.12
CA GLY A 71 32.72 -12.77 -7.27
C GLY A 71 34.03 -12.42 -6.53
N ARG A 72 34.99 -11.76 -7.20
CA ARG A 72 36.20 -11.23 -6.52
C ARG A 72 35.86 -10.05 -5.64
N VAL A 73 35.17 -9.05 -6.17
CA VAL A 73 34.80 -7.85 -5.41
C VAL A 73 34.05 -8.18 -4.11
N ARG A 74 33.20 -9.22 -4.10
CA ARG A 74 32.48 -9.71 -2.91
C ARG A 74 33.32 -10.59 -1.98
N CYS A 75 34.46 -11.12 -2.43
CA CYS A 75 35.35 -11.98 -1.63
C CYS A 75 36.58 -11.24 -1.08
N ASP A 76 37.18 -10.33 -1.85
CA ASP A 76 38.42 -9.62 -1.49
C ASP A 76 38.38 -8.09 -1.70
N GLY A 77 37.24 -7.55 -2.14
CA GLY A 77 37.05 -6.11 -2.36
C GLY A 77 37.69 -5.55 -3.63
N ARG A 78 38.24 -6.39 -4.53
CA ARG A 78 39.02 -5.94 -5.69
C ARG A 78 38.34 -6.23 -7.02
N LEU A 79 38.46 -5.27 -7.94
CA LEU A 79 38.10 -5.41 -9.35
C LEU A 79 39.04 -6.40 -10.06
N SER A 80 38.58 -7.00 -11.15
CA SER A 80 39.49 -7.52 -12.18
C SER A 80 40.33 -6.40 -12.82
N GLU A 81 41.47 -6.77 -13.39
CA GLU A 81 42.34 -5.87 -14.17
C GLU A 81 41.56 -5.20 -15.32
N GLY A 82 40.77 -5.97 -16.08
CA GLY A 82 39.95 -5.44 -17.17
C GLY A 82 38.84 -4.48 -16.74
N MET A 83 38.25 -4.67 -15.55
CA MET A 83 37.25 -3.73 -15.02
C MET A 83 37.91 -2.47 -14.43
N ALA A 84 39.08 -2.61 -13.79
CA ALA A 84 39.87 -1.47 -13.33
C ALA A 84 40.33 -0.59 -14.52
N ASP A 85 40.85 -1.21 -15.58
CA ASP A 85 41.24 -0.54 -16.83
C ASP A 85 40.06 0.10 -17.56
N ALA A 86 38.86 -0.49 -17.46
CA ALA A 86 37.64 0.09 -18.02
C ALA A 86 37.20 1.33 -17.23
N LEU A 87 37.03 1.21 -15.90
CA LEU A 87 36.63 2.34 -15.06
C LEU A 87 37.68 3.46 -15.04
N GLY A 88 38.96 3.15 -15.20
CA GLY A 88 40.04 4.12 -15.35
C GLY A 88 40.00 4.95 -16.65
N ARG A 89 39.17 4.57 -17.63
CA ARG A 89 38.93 5.36 -18.85
C ARG A 89 37.82 6.41 -18.70
N ILE A 90 37.05 6.38 -17.61
CA ILE A 90 36.01 7.38 -17.35
C ILE A 90 36.68 8.75 -17.24
N ARG A 91 36.31 9.66 -18.14
CA ARG A 91 36.91 11.01 -18.18
C ARG A 91 36.55 11.83 -16.93
N PRO A 92 37.43 12.73 -16.46
CA PRO A 92 37.10 13.68 -15.40
C PRO A 92 35.85 14.51 -15.76
N GLY A 93 34.96 14.70 -14.77
CA GLY A 93 33.71 15.45 -14.93
C GLY A 93 32.55 14.67 -15.60
N ALA A 94 32.73 13.41 -15.98
CA ALA A 94 31.61 12.54 -16.33
C ALA A 94 30.80 12.17 -15.08
N ARG A 95 29.47 12.18 -15.18
CA ARG A 95 28.57 11.76 -14.09
C ARG A 95 28.56 10.23 -13.99
N ILE A 96 28.77 9.68 -12.80
CA ILE A 96 28.85 8.24 -12.58
C ILE A 96 27.63 7.78 -11.78
N ALA A 97 26.89 6.82 -12.29
CA ALA A 97 25.75 6.21 -11.63
C ALA A 97 25.96 4.71 -11.44
N SER A 98 25.36 4.12 -10.40
CA SER A 98 25.22 2.67 -10.30
C SER A 98 23.80 2.25 -9.92
N ILE A 99 23.42 1.06 -10.38
CA ILE A 99 22.17 0.40 -10.00
C ILE A 99 22.52 -0.89 -9.26
N CYS A 100 21.79 -1.15 -8.18
CA CYS A 100 21.82 -2.40 -7.44
C CYS A 100 23.24 -2.74 -6.94
N THR A 101 23.81 -3.87 -7.36
CA THR A 101 25.15 -4.31 -6.98
C THR A 101 26.28 -3.65 -7.78
N GLY A 102 26.00 -2.86 -8.82
CA GLY A 102 27.02 -2.11 -9.55
C GLY A 102 27.80 -1.12 -8.68
N SER A 103 27.19 -0.70 -7.56
CA SER A 103 27.82 0.08 -6.47
C SER A 103 29.08 -0.59 -5.90
N PHE A 104 29.17 -1.92 -5.89
CA PHE A 104 30.38 -2.64 -5.45
C PHE A 104 31.58 -2.35 -6.36
N ALA A 105 31.36 -2.23 -7.67
CA ALA A 105 32.44 -1.92 -8.61
C ALA A 105 32.94 -0.48 -8.44
N LEU A 106 32.02 0.47 -8.21
CA LEU A 106 32.38 1.86 -7.90
C LEU A 106 33.13 1.98 -6.56
N ALA A 107 32.73 1.23 -5.54
CA ALA A 107 33.43 1.19 -4.25
C ALA A 107 34.84 0.60 -4.38
N ALA A 108 34.99 -0.51 -5.11
CA ALA A 108 36.29 -1.14 -5.36
C ALA A 108 37.23 -0.29 -6.24
N ALA A 109 36.69 0.65 -7.01
CA ALA A 109 37.44 1.69 -7.73
C ALA A 109 37.82 2.90 -6.87
N GLY A 110 37.41 2.97 -5.59
CA GLY A 110 37.58 4.12 -4.71
C GLY A 110 36.66 5.32 -5.05
N LEU A 111 35.74 5.18 -5.99
CA LEU A 111 34.86 6.26 -6.47
C LEU A 111 33.77 6.66 -5.46
N LEU A 112 33.55 5.83 -4.43
CA LEU A 112 32.57 6.07 -3.36
C LEU A 112 33.20 6.43 -2.00
N ASP A 113 34.53 6.50 -1.91
CA ASP A 113 35.23 6.74 -0.63
C ASP A 113 34.88 8.13 -0.08
N GLY A 114 34.45 8.18 1.18
CA GLY A 114 33.97 9.39 1.85
C GLY A 114 32.66 9.97 1.31
N ARG A 115 31.96 9.27 0.41
CA ARG A 115 30.68 9.71 -0.18
C ARG A 115 29.51 8.88 0.35
N ARG A 116 28.30 9.45 0.33
CA ARG A 116 27.08 8.70 0.66
C ARG A 116 26.62 7.84 -0.51
N ALA A 117 26.45 6.55 -0.24
CA ALA A 117 25.99 5.57 -1.21
C ALA A 117 24.85 4.71 -0.67
N THR A 118 24.14 4.05 -1.57
CA THR A 118 23.25 2.93 -1.28
C THR A 118 23.58 1.76 -2.21
N THR A 119 23.13 0.56 -1.83
CA THR A 119 23.37 -0.69 -2.56
C THR A 119 22.17 -1.61 -2.41
N HIS A 120 22.20 -2.75 -3.09
CA HIS A 120 21.12 -3.72 -2.97
C HIS A 120 20.95 -4.23 -1.53
N TRP A 121 19.71 -4.16 -1.01
CA TRP A 121 19.36 -4.43 0.39
C TRP A 121 19.82 -5.80 0.92
N ARG A 122 20.01 -6.79 0.04
CA ARG A 122 20.55 -8.13 0.40
C ARG A 122 22.06 -8.14 0.65
N SER A 123 22.77 -7.11 0.21
CA SER A 123 24.23 -7.06 0.21
C SER A 123 24.77 -5.85 0.98
N VAL A 124 23.91 -5.19 1.76
CA VAL A 124 24.26 -4.09 2.67
C VAL A 124 25.30 -4.52 3.70
N ASP A 125 25.17 -5.72 4.25
CA ASP A 125 26.08 -6.21 5.28
C ASP A 125 27.44 -6.60 4.67
N ASP A 126 27.45 -7.25 3.49
CA ASP A 126 28.67 -7.52 2.70
C ASP A 126 29.41 -6.20 2.35
N PHE A 127 28.67 -5.22 1.81
CA PHE A 127 29.23 -3.95 1.35
C PHE A 127 29.89 -3.17 2.50
N ARG A 128 29.26 -3.15 3.68
CA ARG A 128 29.83 -2.49 4.88
C ARG A 128 31.12 -3.14 5.37
N GLN A 129 31.26 -4.44 5.21
CA GLN A 129 32.48 -5.16 5.61
C GLN A 129 33.63 -4.89 4.63
N LEU A 130 33.32 -4.83 3.33
CA LEU A 130 34.32 -4.66 2.26
C LEU A 130 34.73 -3.19 2.06
N PHE A 131 33.81 -2.24 2.21
CA PHE A 131 34.02 -0.82 1.90
C PHE A 131 33.65 0.09 3.08
N PRO A 132 34.35 -0.01 4.23
CA PRO A 132 34.05 0.79 5.43
C PRO A 132 34.32 2.29 5.27
N ALA A 133 35.01 2.72 4.19
CA ALA A 133 35.24 4.13 3.85
C ALA A 133 34.02 4.81 3.19
N VAL A 134 33.00 4.05 2.79
CA VAL A 134 31.80 4.56 2.11
C VAL A 134 30.69 4.80 3.14
N GLU A 135 30.02 5.96 3.09
CA GLU A 135 28.91 6.28 3.98
C GLU A 135 27.60 5.58 3.51
N LEU A 136 27.49 4.27 3.78
CA LEU A 136 26.37 3.46 3.27
C LEU A 136 25.03 3.71 3.99
N ASP A 137 24.17 4.50 3.33
CA ASP A 137 22.76 4.73 3.66
C ASP A 137 21.86 3.69 2.95
N ALA A 138 21.72 2.53 3.58
CA ALA A 138 20.80 1.48 3.14
C ALA A 138 19.29 1.84 3.32
N GLY A 139 18.96 3.07 3.74
CA GLY A 139 17.60 3.52 4.02
C GLY A 139 16.90 4.24 2.86
N VAL A 140 17.63 4.60 1.81
CA VAL A 140 17.15 5.40 0.67
C VAL A 140 17.02 4.58 -0.62
N LEU A 141 16.19 5.07 -1.55
CA LEU A 141 16.02 4.47 -2.89
C LEU A 141 17.29 4.69 -3.74
N TYR A 142 17.78 5.93 -3.76
CA TYR A 142 19.04 6.32 -4.37
C TYR A 142 19.73 7.42 -3.56
N THR A 143 21.05 7.58 -3.75
CA THR A 143 21.81 8.78 -3.37
C THR A 143 22.17 9.58 -4.62
N ASP A 144 22.32 10.89 -4.43
CA ASP A 144 22.81 11.85 -5.42
C ASP A 144 23.81 12.75 -4.70
N GLU A 145 25.09 12.58 -5.02
CA GLU A 145 26.21 13.38 -4.50
C GLU A 145 26.82 14.21 -5.66
N GLY A 146 25.97 14.65 -6.59
CA GLY A 146 26.30 15.49 -7.74
C GLY A 146 26.98 14.73 -8.88
N GLU A 147 28.27 14.45 -8.72
CA GLU A 147 29.05 13.70 -9.72
C GLU A 147 28.80 12.19 -9.65
N VAL A 148 28.41 11.68 -8.47
CA VAL A 148 28.24 10.25 -8.23
C VAL A 148 26.88 9.94 -7.63
N LEU A 149 26.17 8.99 -8.22
CA LEU A 149 24.82 8.57 -7.85
C LEU A 149 24.75 7.04 -7.69
N THR A 150 23.91 6.55 -6.78
CA THR A 150 23.77 5.09 -6.54
C THR A 150 22.32 4.74 -6.25
N ALA A 151 21.80 3.63 -6.79
CA ALA A 151 20.43 3.17 -6.57
C ALA A 151 20.39 1.76 -5.97
N ALA A 152 19.46 1.52 -5.05
CA ALA A 152 19.39 0.28 -4.27
C ALA A 152 18.88 -0.96 -5.04
N GLY A 153 18.43 -0.85 -6.29
CA GLY A 153 17.90 -1.99 -7.04
C GLY A 153 17.07 -1.58 -8.25
N VAL A 154 16.71 -2.55 -9.09
CA VAL A 154 15.92 -2.41 -10.34
C VAL A 154 14.88 -1.26 -10.29
N ALA A 155 13.90 -1.30 -9.38
CA ALA A 155 12.86 -0.27 -9.30
C ALA A 155 13.40 1.12 -8.92
N SER A 156 14.39 1.19 -8.01
CA SER A 156 15.06 2.44 -7.65
C SER A 156 16.02 2.94 -8.74
N GLY A 157 16.46 2.07 -9.64
CA GLY A 157 17.17 2.44 -10.88
C GLY A 157 16.26 3.21 -11.83
N ILE A 158 14.98 2.83 -11.95
CA ILE A 158 13.98 3.61 -12.70
C ILE A 158 13.81 4.99 -12.04
N ASP A 159 13.61 5.03 -10.72
CA ASP A 159 13.48 6.29 -9.96
C ASP A 159 14.72 7.20 -10.15
N LEU A 160 15.94 6.62 -10.17
CA LEU A 160 17.19 7.34 -10.37
C LEU A 160 17.38 7.84 -11.82
N CYS A 161 17.07 7.03 -12.83
CA CYS A 161 17.13 7.45 -14.23
C CYS A 161 16.14 8.58 -14.52
N LEU A 162 14.91 8.50 -14.00
CA LEU A 162 13.91 9.57 -14.10
C LEU A 162 14.33 10.85 -13.35
N HIS A 163 15.04 10.71 -12.22
CA HIS A 163 15.65 11.84 -11.52
C HIS A 163 16.74 12.52 -12.37
N MET A 164 17.65 11.77 -12.99
CA MET A 164 18.65 12.33 -13.91
C MET A 164 18.00 13.08 -15.09
N VAL A 165 17.01 12.48 -15.77
CA VAL A 165 16.25 13.14 -16.86
C VAL A 165 15.56 14.44 -16.38
N ARG A 166 15.07 14.46 -15.13
CA ARG A 166 14.45 15.63 -14.52
C ARG A 166 15.46 16.74 -14.21
N CYS A 167 16.67 16.39 -13.78
CA CYS A 167 17.75 17.35 -13.55
C CYS A 167 18.26 17.96 -14.86
N ASP A 168 18.45 17.13 -15.89
CA ASP A 168 19.06 17.54 -17.15
C ASP A 168 18.09 18.32 -18.06
N HIS A 169 16.82 17.88 -18.13
CA HIS A 169 15.83 18.37 -19.10
C HIS A 169 14.48 18.78 -18.49
N GLY A 170 14.39 18.83 -17.16
CA GLY A 170 13.23 19.31 -16.43
C GLY A 170 12.10 18.28 -16.27
N ALA A 171 11.18 18.59 -15.35
CA ALA A 171 10.12 17.69 -14.94
C ALA A 171 9.12 17.33 -16.06
N ALA A 172 8.97 18.17 -17.10
CA ALA A 172 8.08 17.88 -18.22
C ALA A 172 8.53 16.66 -19.03
N VAL A 173 9.82 16.60 -19.39
CA VAL A 173 10.41 15.47 -20.12
C VAL A 173 10.37 14.20 -19.29
N ALA A 174 10.81 14.27 -18.03
CA ALA A 174 10.81 13.11 -17.12
C ALA A 174 9.40 12.53 -16.92
N ASN A 175 8.36 13.37 -16.81
CA ASN A 175 6.98 12.93 -16.68
C ASN A 175 6.44 12.27 -17.97
N GLU A 176 6.88 12.71 -19.15
CA GLU A 176 6.45 12.09 -20.40
C GLU A 176 7.10 10.72 -20.60
N VAL A 177 8.41 10.60 -20.30
CA VAL A 177 9.11 9.30 -20.28
C VAL A 177 8.42 8.31 -19.33
N ALA A 178 8.06 8.75 -18.11
CA ALA A 178 7.35 7.91 -17.15
C ALA A 178 5.96 7.44 -17.64
N ARG A 179 5.26 8.24 -18.46
CA ARG A 179 3.95 7.85 -19.04
C ARG A 179 4.08 6.94 -20.25
N VAL A 180 5.17 7.05 -21.02
CA VAL A 180 5.45 6.12 -22.12
C VAL A 180 5.68 4.71 -21.58
N ASP A 181 6.23 4.57 -20.37
CA ASP A 181 6.31 3.30 -19.65
C ASP A 181 4.91 2.70 -19.39
N GLU A 182 4.00 3.49 -18.80
CA GLU A 182 2.60 3.10 -18.52
C GLU A 182 1.77 2.79 -19.78
N ARG A 183 2.15 3.31 -20.96
CA ARG A 183 1.37 3.17 -22.21
C ARG A 183 1.65 1.89 -22.99
N THR A 184 2.68 1.13 -22.62
CA THR A 184 3.16 -0.02 -23.41
C THR A 184 2.23 -1.25 -23.34
N ASP A 185 1.30 -1.29 -22.38
CA ASP A 185 0.36 -2.41 -22.18
C ASP A 185 -0.95 -2.35 -23.01
N VAL A 186 -1.10 -1.37 -23.92
CA VAL A 186 -2.29 -1.29 -24.79
C VAL A 186 -1.91 -1.15 -26.27
N HIS A 187 -1.85 -2.28 -26.97
CA HIS A 187 -1.84 -2.29 -28.43
C HIS A 187 -3.11 -1.56 -28.96
N PRO A 188 -2.98 -0.56 -29.84
CA PRO A 188 -4.13 -0.09 -30.61
C PRO A 188 -4.62 -1.26 -31.49
N ALA A 189 -5.93 -1.50 -31.50
CA ALA A 189 -6.51 -2.65 -32.18
C ALA A 189 -6.24 -2.61 -33.69
N VAL A 190 -5.46 -3.58 -34.19
CA VAL A 190 -5.29 -3.82 -35.63
C VAL A 190 -6.59 -4.45 -36.17
N PRO A 191 -7.26 -3.84 -37.16
CA PRO A 191 -8.52 -4.37 -37.66
C PRO A 191 -8.29 -5.48 -38.71
N GLY A 192 -8.65 -6.71 -38.34
CA GLY A 192 -8.99 -7.78 -39.28
C GLY A 192 -7.83 -8.66 -39.78
N GLY A 193 -7.95 -9.97 -39.57
CA GLY A 193 -6.95 -10.94 -40.04
C GLY A 193 -7.12 -12.32 -39.42
N GLY A 194 -8.32 -12.90 -39.47
CA GLY A 194 -8.58 -14.19 -38.83
C GLY A 194 -8.01 -15.39 -39.60
N ARG A 195 -7.40 -16.32 -38.87
CA ARG A 195 -7.44 -17.79 -39.09
C ARG A 195 -6.81 -18.49 -37.88
N GLY A 196 -7.55 -19.38 -37.24
CA GLY A 196 -7.02 -20.21 -36.16
C GLY A 196 -6.27 -21.42 -36.70
N LEU A 197 -5.26 -21.88 -35.96
CA LEU A 197 -4.69 -23.23 -36.10
C LEU A 197 -4.70 -23.90 -34.73
N SER A 198 -5.07 -25.18 -34.72
CA SER A 198 -5.24 -26.02 -33.55
C SER A 198 -3.91 -26.58 -33.03
N ALA A 199 -3.87 -26.85 -31.72
CA ALA A 199 -2.68 -27.35 -31.03
C ALA A 199 -2.33 -28.81 -31.34
N ALA A 200 -1.05 -29.15 -31.13
CA ALA A 200 -0.64 -30.45 -30.60
C ALA A 200 0.70 -30.32 -29.85
N VAL A 201 0.68 -30.47 -28.52
CA VAL A 201 1.88 -30.74 -27.70
C VAL A 201 1.77 -32.18 -27.22
N ALA A 202 2.76 -33.01 -27.53
CA ALA A 202 2.85 -34.37 -27.03
C ALA A 202 3.55 -34.42 -25.66
N ASP A 203 3.18 -35.43 -24.88
CA ASP A 203 3.47 -35.57 -23.44
C ASP A 203 4.97 -35.67 -23.08
N ARG A 204 5.38 -34.94 -22.04
CA ARG A 204 6.30 -35.45 -20.99
C ARG A 204 6.21 -34.63 -19.71
N ALA A 205 5.85 -35.28 -18.62
CA ALA A 205 5.67 -34.65 -17.32
C ALA A 205 6.98 -34.32 -16.57
N THR A 206 7.23 -33.03 -16.35
CA THR A 206 7.98 -32.54 -15.17
C THR A 206 7.51 -31.13 -14.82
N ARG A 207 7.14 -30.89 -13.54
CA ARG A 207 6.46 -29.64 -13.13
C ARG A 207 7.45 -28.48 -12.96
N ARG A 208 7.42 -27.51 -13.88
CA ARG A 208 7.83 -26.11 -13.64
C ARG A 208 6.84 -25.19 -14.36
N THR A 209 6.35 -24.15 -13.67
CA THR A 209 5.50 -23.12 -14.26
C THR A 209 6.37 -22.01 -14.87
N GLY A 210 6.66 -22.11 -16.16
CA GLY A 210 7.31 -21.04 -16.93
C GLY A 210 6.28 -20.19 -17.66
N ALA A 211 6.39 -18.87 -17.55
CA ALA A 211 5.77 -17.96 -18.50
C ALA A 211 6.77 -17.74 -19.66
N ALA A 212 6.35 -17.99 -20.90
CA ALA A 212 7.16 -17.74 -22.08
C ALA A 212 6.66 -16.48 -22.79
N VAL A 213 7.57 -15.61 -23.21
CA VAL A 213 7.31 -14.48 -24.10
C VAL A 213 7.84 -14.85 -25.49
N ALA A 214 6.98 -14.87 -26.49
CA ALA A 214 7.36 -15.23 -27.86
C ALA A 214 7.91 -13.99 -28.60
N GLY A 215 9.14 -14.08 -29.10
CA GLY A 215 9.71 -13.13 -30.07
C GLY A 215 9.42 -13.55 -31.51
N GLY A 216 9.25 -12.58 -32.41
CA GLY A 216 8.85 -12.81 -33.80
C GLY A 216 10.01 -12.84 -34.83
N ASP A 217 9.92 -13.84 -35.71
CA ASP A 217 10.31 -13.89 -37.13
C ASP A 217 11.75 -13.63 -37.65
N GLY A 218 12.44 -14.75 -37.94
CA GLY A 218 13.03 -15.05 -39.27
C GLY A 218 14.53 -14.75 -39.51
N PRO A 219 15.15 -15.25 -40.61
CA PRO A 219 14.66 -16.24 -41.60
C PRO A 219 15.68 -17.37 -41.95
N ALA A 220 15.34 -18.18 -42.98
CA ALA A 220 16.19 -19.05 -43.83
C ALA A 220 16.46 -20.51 -43.42
N GLY A 221 16.45 -21.43 -44.42
CA GLY A 221 17.33 -22.60 -44.41
C GLY A 221 16.78 -24.02 -44.70
N GLY A 222 16.22 -24.28 -45.89
CA GLY A 222 16.52 -25.50 -46.68
C GLY A 222 15.97 -26.90 -46.30
N SER A 223 15.49 -27.62 -47.33
CA SER A 223 15.16 -29.06 -47.43
C SER A 223 14.08 -29.65 -46.47
N GLY A 224 13.28 -30.65 -46.85
CA GLY A 224 13.03 -31.28 -48.16
C GLY A 224 12.29 -32.61 -48.00
N GLY A 225 11.38 -32.96 -48.93
CA GLY A 225 10.89 -34.35 -49.12
C GLY A 225 9.44 -34.69 -48.71
N GLY A 226 8.57 -34.79 -49.71
CA GLY A 226 7.93 -36.09 -50.06
C GLY A 226 6.67 -36.59 -49.34
N GLY A 227 5.53 -36.48 -50.03
CA GLY A 227 4.34 -37.36 -49.91
C GLY A 227 3.46 -37.15 -48.65
N GLY A 228 2.12 -37.27 -48.71
CA GLY A 228 1.22 -37.64 -49.79
C GLY A 228 0.06 -38.46 -49.21
N GLY A 229 -1.18 -37.94 -49.21
CA GLY A 229 -2.31 -38.61 -48.53
C GLY A 229 -3.60 -37.79 -48.47
N VAL A 230 -4.35 -37.85 -49.57
CA VAL A 230 -5.74 -37.39 -49.78
C VAL A 230 -6.68 -37.73 -48.62
N TRP A 231 -7.63 -36.84 -48.27
CA TRP A 231 -9.08 -37.14 -48.14
C TRP A 231 -9.92 -35.86 -48.31
N ASP A 232 -11.13 -36.00 -48.84
CA ASP A 232 -11.92 -34.94 -49.47
C ASP A 232 -12.61 -33.94 -48.54
N GLY A 233 -12.94 -32.77 -49.10
CA GLY A 233 -13.64 -31.69 -48.41
C GLY A 233 -15.17 -31.72 -48.60
N GLY A 234 -15.88 -31.11 -47.65
CA GLY A 234 -17.33 -30.88 -47.71
C GLY A 234 -17.69 -29.54 -47.07
N LEU A 235 -17.84 -28.51 -47.91
CA LEU A 235 -18.03 -27.12 -47.49
C LEU A 235 -19.37 -26.60 -47.99
N VAL A 236 -20.24 -26.13 -47.08
CA VAL A 236 -21.42 -25.32 -47.43
C VAL A 236 -21.57 -24.21 -46.39
N ALA A 237 -21.89 -23.00 -46.85
CA ALA A 237 -21.98 -21.78 -46.05
C ALA A 237 -23.24 -20.97 -46.39
N GLY A 238 -23.63 -20.04 -45.49
CA GLY A 238 -24.69 -19.05 -45.72
C GLY A 238 -26.09 -19.46 -45.23
N THR A 239 -27.01 -18.54 -44.88
CA THR A 239 -26.95 -17.06 -44.74
C THR A 239 -28.07 -16.54 -43.81
N SER A 240 -27.83 -15.37 -43.21
CA SER A 240 -28.73 -14.31 -42.68
C SER A 240 -30.27 -14.42 -42.79
N ALA A 241 -31.02 -13.92 -41.79
CA ALA A 241 -31.68 -12.57 -41.83
C ALA A 241 -32.78 -12.29 -40.75
N VAL A 242 -32.82 -11.02 -40.28
CA VAL A 242 -33.86 -10.16 -39.61
C VAL A 242 -35.11 -10.73 -38.86
N GLY A 243 -35.49 -10.07 -37.75
CA GLY A 243 -36.91 -9.70 -37.50
C GLY A 243 -37.40 -9.57 -36.04
N ALA A 244 -38.09 -8.45 -35.75
CA ALA A 244 -38.90 -8.07 -34.56
C ALA A 244 -39.67 -9.19 -33.79
N GLY A 245 -40.16 -9.02 -32.55
CA GLY A 245 -40.34 -7.86 -31.67
C GLY A 245 -41.75 -7.86 -31.02
N GLY A 246 -41.89 -7.38 -29.77
CA GLY A 246 -43.18 -7.28 -29.04
C GLY A 246 -43.41 -8.37 -27.97
N VAL A 247 -43.47 -8.06 -26.66
CA VAL A 247 -44.61 -7.62 -25.81
C VAL A 247 -45.77 -8.63 -25.67
N ALA A 248 -46.42 -8.87 -24.52
CA ALA A 248 -46.13 -8.59 -23.09
C ALA A 248 -47.20 -9.29 -22.20
N ALA A 249 -46.89 -9.51 -20.91
CA ALA A 249 -47.82 -9.85 -19.80
C ALA A 249 -48.68 -11.14 -19.94
N GLY A 250 -49.10 -11.83 -18.87
CA GLY A 250 -48.92 -11.66 -17.42
C GLY A 250 -49.89 -12.61 -16.67
N LEU A 251 -49.94 -12.55 -15.33
CA LEU A 251 -50.84 -13.33 -14.43
C LEU A 251 -50.57 -14.86 -14.39
N SER A 252 -50.91 -15.62 -13.35
CA SER A 252 -50.97 -15.37 -11.89
C SER A 252 -51.11 -16.74 -11.19
N GLU A 253 -50.72 -16.81 -9.91
CA GLU A 253 -51.24 -17.68 -8.82
C GLU A 253 -51.73 -19.12 -9.13
N HIS A 254 -51.23 -20.12 -8.38
CA HIS A 254 -52.04 -20.77 -7.32
C HIS A 254 -51.22 -21.70 -6.41
N VAL A 255 -51.77 -21.97 -5.21
CA VAL A 255 -51.15 -22.73 -4.11
C VAL A 255 -52.03 -23.94 -3.76
N SER A 256 -51.44 -24.97 -3.15
CA SER A 256 -52.06 -26.22 -2.63
C SER A 256 -52.25 -27.34 -3.67
N GLY A 257 -52.08 -28.63 -3.36
CA GLY A 257 -51.60 -29.27 -2.13
C GLY A 257 -51.95 -30.78 -2.07
N VAL A 258 -51.30 -31.51 -1.15
CA VAL A 258 -51.71 -32.84 -0.60
C VAL A 258 -51.47 -34.12 -1.44
N ARG A 259 -50.39 -34.83 -1.05
CA ARG A 259 -50.24 -36.30 -0.77
C ARG A 259 -50.84 -37.38 -1.70
N GLY A 260 -49.96 -38.28 -2.12
CA GLY A 260 -50.25 -39.70 -2.38
C GLY A 260 -48.97 -40.54 -2.50
N GLY A 261 -48.80 -41.56 -1.67
CA GLY A 261 -47.83 -42.67 -1.87
C GLY A 261 -48.60 -43.99 -2.03
N PRO A 262 -47.99 -45.19 -1.89
CA PRO A 262 -46.58 -45.50 -1.63
C PRO A 262 -45.94 -46.45 -2.68
N GLY A 263 -44.63 -46.71 -2.57
CA GLY A 263 -43.90 -47.72 -3.35
C GLY A 263 -42.52 -47.97 -2.72
N GLU A 264 -42.33 -49.15 -2.11
CA GLU A 264 -41.33 -49.42 -1.06
C GLU A 264 -40.19 -50.37 -1.52
N TRP A 265 -39.20 -50.56 -0.63
CA TRP A 265 -38.05 -51.50 -0.59
C TRP A 265 -36.83 -51.13 -1.47
N VAL A 266 -35.54 -51.20 -1.06
CA VAL A 266 -34.78 -51.33 0.23
C VAL A 266 -33.34 -50.82 -0.08
N GLY A 267 -32.46 -50.32 0.81
CA GLY A 267 -32.47 -50.03 2.25
C GLY A 267 -31.02 -49.77 2.76
N MET A 268 -30.82 -49.64 4.08
CA MET A 268 -29.54 -49.42 4.81
C MET A 268 -28.82 -48.07 4.54
N GLY A 269 -28.56 -47.21 5.52
CA GLY A 269 -28.88 -47.27 6.95
C GLY A 269 -28.16 -46.17 7.74
N GLU A 270 -28.83 -45.03 7.96
CA GLU A 270 -28.30 -43.95 8.80
C GLU A 270 -28.40 -44.30 10.31
N ARG A 271 -27.43 -43.83 11.09
CA ARG A 271 -27.64 -43.52 12.51
C ARG A 271 -27.44 -42.03 12.75
N ALA A 272 -28.52 -41.28 12.57
CA ALA A 272 -28.58 -39.88 12.96
C ALA A 272 -28.62 -39.76 14.49
N GLY A 273 -27.54 -39.22 15.07
CA GLY A 273 -27.50 -38.78 16.46
C GLY A 273 -28.05 -37.36 16.57
N GLU A 274 -29.33 -37.27 16.94
CA GLU A 274 -30.11 -36.05 17.13
C GLU A 274 -29.35 -34.96 17.93
N ARG A 275 -29.16 -33.76 17.34
CA ARG A 275 -28.79 -32.55 18.09
C ARG A 275 -29.65 -31.36 17.67
N ARG A 276 -30.34 -30.81 18.66
CA ARG A 276 -31.29 -29.70 18.57
C ARG A 276 -30.58 -28.42 18.10
N GLY A 277 -31.36 -27.56 17.45
CA GLY A 277 -30.88 -26.26 16.99
C GLY A 277 -30.35 -25.39 18.12
N GLY A 278 -29.18 -24.80 17.88
CA GLY A 278 -28.65 -23.65 18.60
C GLY A 278 -28.13 -22.66 17.56
N MET A 279 -28.39 -21.37 17.75
CA MET A 279 -27.80 -20.33 16.91
C MET A 279 -26.27 -20.45 16.92
N SER A 280 -25.64 -20.31 15.76
CA SER A 280 -24.20 -20.25 15.64
C SER A 280 -23.68 -18.98 16.32
N GLU A 281 -23.20 -19.09 17.56
CA GLU A 281 -22.45 -18.01 18.21
C GLU A 281 -21.25 -17.66 17.33
N ALA A 282 -21.30 -16.49 16.70
CA ALA A 282 -20.29 -16.04 15.76
C ALA A 282 -19.02 -15.57 16.49
N VAL A 283 -18.30 -16.54 17.07
CA VAL A 283 -16.93 -16.40 17.56
C VAL A 283 -16.11 -15.72 16.46
N VAL A 284 -15.34 -14.69 16.84
CA VAL A 284 -14.40 -14.03 15.94
C VAL A 284 -13.15 -14.91 15.84
N SER A 285 -13.28 -16.04 15.15
CA SER A 285 -12.27 -17.07 15.02
C SER A 285 -11.46 -16.94 13.72
N GLY A 286 -10.16 -16.71 13.88
CA GLY A 286 -9.13 -16.98 12.88
C GLY A 286 -8.75 -18.47 12.85
N GLY A 287 -9.73 -19.37 13.05
CA GLY A 287 -9.47 -20.80 13.19
C GLY A 287 -8.81 -21.39 11.95
N SER A 288 -7.81 -22.24 12.16
CA SER A 288 -7.12 -22.95 11.09
C SER A 288 -8.00 -24.07 10.52
N TYR A 289 -8.77 -23.75 9.49
CA TYR A 289 -9.35 -24.77 8.63
C TYR A 289 -8.23 -25.34 7.75
N ALA A 290 -8.03 -26.67 7.80
CA ALA A 290 -7.06 -27.41 6.98
C ALA A 290 -5.57 -26.96 7.05
N GLY A 291 -5.16 -26.27 8.12
CA GLY A 291 -3.76 -25.84 8.32
C GLY A 291 -3.45 -24.38 7.94
N ASP A 292 -4.41 -23.66 7.35
CA ASP A 292 -4.27 -22.23 7.01
C ASP A 292 -4.11 -21.35 8.27
N VAL A 293 -3.15 -20.42 8.30
CA VAL A 293 -2.89 -19.54 9.46
C VAL A 293 -3.44 -18.13 9.23
N TRP A 294 -4.68 -17.90 9.66
CA TRP A 294 -5.31 -16.58 9.60
C TRP A 294 -4.83 -15.65 10.71
N ARG A 295 -4.14 -14.57 10.34
CA ARG A 295 -3.73 -13.51 11.27
C ARG A 295 -4.63 -12.28 11.16
N CYS A 296 -4.95 -11.67 12.29
CA CYS A 296 -5.66 -10.40 12.34
C CYS A 296 -4.77 -9.29 11.77
N THR A 297 -5.33 -8.41 10.93
CA THR A 297 -4.65 -7.24 10.33
C THR A 297 -4.96 -5.94 11.08
N GLY A 298 -5.54 -6.02 12.27
CA GLY A 298 -6.01 -4.88 13.04
C GLY A 298 -7.33 -4.28 12.51
N PRO A 299 -7.67 -3.06 12.97
CA PRO A 299 -8.92 -2.40 12.62
C PRO A 299 -8.85 -1.85 11.20
N ARG A 300 -9.96 -1.97 10.48
CA ARG A 300 -10.19 -1.27 9.23
C ARG A 300 -11.54 -0.56 9.32
N TRP A 301 -11.67 0.51 8.55
CA TRP A 301 -12.97 1.08 8.19
C TRP A 301 -13.23 0.75 6.72
N SER A 302 -14.49 0.49 6.36
CA SER A 302 -14.92 0.46 4.95
C SER A 302 -15.03 1.89 4.45
N GLY A 303 -14.56 2.13 3.24
CA GLY A 303 -14.82 3.36 2.51
C GLY A 303 -14.75 3.05 1.02
N GLY A 304 -15.78 2.40 0.49
CA GLY A 304 -15.98 2.30 -0.95
C GLY A 304 -16.73 3.54 -1.41
N GLY A 305 -16.17 4.27 -2.37
CA GLY A 305 -16.86 5.38 -3.01
C GLY A 305 -17.78 4.85 -4.10
N SER A 306 -19.10 4.93 -3.94
CA SER A 306 -20.04 4.63 -5.03
C SER A 306 -20.16 5.85 -5.94
N ALA A 307 -19.49 5.81 -7.09
CA ALA A 307 -19.78 6.72 -8.19
C ALA A 307 -21.15 6.35 -8.77
N GLY A 308 -22.12 7.27 -8.71
CA GLY A 308 -23.49 6.98 -9.13
C GLY A 308 -23.63 6.86 -10.66
N ARG A 309 -23.82 5.63 -11.17
CA ARG A 309 -24.59 5.37 -12.40
C ARG A 309 -25.21 3.95 -12.39
N PRO A 310 -26.45 3.76 -12.89
CA PRO A 310 -27.22 2.54 -12.65
C PRO A 310 -27.08 1.51 -13.78
N ASP A 311 -25.88 0.98 -14.00
CA ASP A 311 -25.67 -0.07 -15.00
C ASP A 311 -25.90 -1.45 -14.38
N GLY A 312 -27.08 -2.01 -14.68
CA GLY A 312 -27.59 -3.20 -14.01
C GLY A 312 -26.82 -4.48 -14.34
N ARG A 313 -25.94 -4.90 -13.43
CA ARG A 313 -25.51 -6.30 -13.18
C ARG A 313 -24.63 -6.41 -11.92
N SER A 314 -25.18 -6.05 -10.76
CA SER A 314 -24.69 -6.53 -9.47
C SER A 314 -25.78 -7.36 -8.78
N GLY A 315 -25.38 -8.46 -8.13
CA GLY A 315 -26.30 -9.38 -7.46
C GLY A 315 -27.05 -8.70 -6.32
N ALA A 316 -28.30 -9.11 -6.11
CA ALA A 316 -29.21 -8.48 -5.17
C ALA A 316 -28.74 -8.57 -3.70
N GLY A 317 -29.17 -7.60 -2.89
CA GLY A 317 -29.37 -7.81 -1.45
C GLY A 317 -28.21 -7.45 -0.51
N ALA A 318 -27.60 -6.28 -0.69
CA ALA A 318 -26.89 -5.60 0.42
C ALA A 318 -27.69 -4.37 0.83
N GLU A 319 -28.71 -4.56 1.67
CA GLU A 319 -29.39 -3.42 2.33
C GLU A 319 -28.36 -2.63 3.14
N ALA A 320 -28.43 -1.30 3.05
CA ALA A 320 -27.56 -0.42 3.81
C ALA A 320 -27.88 -0.58 5.30
N ALA A 321 -26.90 -1.04 6.09
CA ALA A 321 -27.08 -1.18 7.53
C ALA A 321 -27.45 0.18 8.17
N PRO A 322 -28.47 0.23 9.05
CA PRO A 322 -28.86 1.47 9.71
C PRO A 322 -27.70 2.04 10.54
N GLY A 323 -27.49 3.36 10.46
CA GLY A 323 -26.37 4.06 11.09
C GLY A 323 -25.16 4.38 10.19
N ALA A 324 -25.26 4.16 8.87
CA ALA A 324 -24.22 4.54 7.92
C ALA A 324 -24.19 6.07 7.66
N ALA A 325 -23.32 6.80 8.36
CA ALA A 325 -23.02 8.18 8.02
C ALA A 325 -22.35 8.27 6.63
N ARG A 326 -22.88 9.13 5.76
CA ARG A 326 -22.31 9.42 4.44
C ARG A 326 -21.26 10.52 4.57
N GLY A 327 -20.00 10.14 4.39
CA GLY A 327 -18.96 11.14 4.16
C GLY A 327 -18.91 11.50 2.68
N GLN A 328 -18.70 12.77 2.36
CA GLN A 328 -18.43 13.24 0.99
C GLN A 328 -17.27 14.25 0.98
N VAL A 329 -16.67 14.38 -0.20
CA VAL A 329 -15.76 15.46 -0.60
C VAL A 329 -16.56 16.35 -1.58
N PRO A 330 -17.12 17.51 -1.17
CA PRO A 330 -18.15 18.25 -1.92
C PRO A 330 -17.78 18.56 -3.39
N GLY A 331 -18.48 17.98 -4.37
CA GLY A 331 -18.12 18.14 -5.79
C GLY A 331 -17.08 17.16 -6.33
N ALA A 332 -16.70 16.12 -5.58
CA ALA A 332 -15.97 14.96 -6.10
C ALA A 332 -16.89 13.83 -6.63
N GLY A 333 -18.22 13.96 -6.49
CA GLY A 333 -19.20 13.00 -7.01
C GLY A 333 -19.23 11.62 -6.34
N LEU A 334 -18.54 11.45 -5.21
CA LEU A 334 -18.41 10.18 -4.48
C LEU A 334 -19.07 10.27 -3.11
N GLU A 335 -19.77 9.20 -2.71
CA GLU A 335 -20.28 8.99 -1.35
C GLU A 335 -19.62 7.75 -0.71
N TRP A 336 -19.30 7.84 0.58
CA TRP A 336 -18.65 6.75 1.33
C TRP A 336 -19.49 6.35 2.56
N GLY A 337 -19.75 5.04 2.72
CA GLY A 337 -20.37 4.46 3.91
C GLY A 337 -19.36 3.75 4.81
N PHE A 338 -19.44 4.01 6.12
CA PHE A 338 -18.45 3.59 7.12
C PHE A 338 -18.99 2.60 8.15
N ALA A 339 -18.16 1.62 8.52
CA ALA A 339 -18.38 0.72 9.66
C ALA A 339 -17.05 0.15 10.16
N GLN A 340 -16.93 -0.08 11.47
CA GLN A 340 -15.74 -0.67 12.07
C GLN A 340 -15.72 -2.19 11.86
N ARG A 341 -14.53 -2.72 11.53
CA ARG A 341 -14.30 -4.13 11.24
C ARG A 341 -12.87 -4.52 11.60
N LEU A 342 -12.64 -5.79 11.92
CA LEU A 342 -11.31 -6.39 11.93
C LEU A 342 -11.01 -6.99 10.56
N GLY A 343 -9.82 -6.73 10.01
CA GLY A 343 -9.36 -7.45 8.82
C GLY A 343 -8.58 -8.70 9.19
N TRP A 344 -8.50 -9.67 8.29
CA TRP A 344 -7.74 -10.91 8.42
C TRP A 344 -6.98 -11.18 7.14
N TYR A 345 -5.86 -11.88 7.26
CA TYR A 345 -5.04 -12.30 6.13
C TYR A 345 -4.49 -13.71 6.36
N CYS A 346 -4.51 -14.52 5.30
CA CYS A 346 -3.86 -15.83 5.20
C CYS A 346 -2.73 -15.68 4.17
N ALA A 347 -1.48 -15.88 4.60
CA ALA A 347 -0.31 -15.66 3.75
C ALA A 347 -0.15 -16.81 2.73
N GLU A 348 -0.48 -18.02 3.17
CA GLU A 348 -0.41 -19.27 2.44
C GLU A 348 -1.33 -19.26 1.20
N ARG A 349 -2.46 -18.54 1.28
CA ARG A 349 -3.46 -18.41 0.22
C ARG A 349 -3.47 -17.04 -0.47
N GLY A 350 -2.77 -16.06 0.08
CA GLY A 350 -2.86 -14.66 -0.37
C GLY A 350 -4.23 -14.00 -0.13
N GLU A 351 -5.13 -14.63 0.62
CA GLU A 351 -6.51 -14.21 0.80
C GLU A 351 -6.68 -13.24 1.99
N ALA A 352 -7.58 -12.26 1.84
CA ALA A 352 -7.98 -11.36 2.90
C ALA A 352 -9.50 -11.40 3.11
N ARG A 353 -9.94 -11.39 4.37
CA ARG A 353 -11.36 -11.32 4.77
C ARG A 353 -11.57 -10.28 5.87
N VAL A 354 -12.82 -9.96 6.20
CA VAL A 354 -13.16 -8.99 7.25
C VAL A 354 -14.24 -9.53 8.18
N SER A 355 -14.23 -9.08 9.43
CA SER A 355 -15.28 -9.33 10.42
C SER A 355 -15.82 -8.02 10.95
N MET A 356 -17.10 -7.76 10.72
CA MET A 356 -17.78 -6.56 11.20
C MET A 356 -17.85 -6.54 12.74
N LEU A 357 -17.77 -5.33 13.32
CA LEU A 357 -17.92 -5.05 14.75
C LEU A 357 -19.13 -4.11 15.02
N PRO A 358 -20.37 -4.53 14.73
CA PRO A 358 -21.55 -3.75 15.11
C PRO A 358 -21.74 -3.74 16.64
N ALA A 359 -22.54 -2.78 17.11
CA ALA A 359 -23.00 -2.72 18.50
C ALA A 359 -23.71 -4.02 18.93
N GLY A 360 -23.59 -4.39 20.20
CA GLY A 360 -24.18 -5.61 20.76
C GLY A 360 -23.49 -6.91 20.31
N LYS A 361 -22.50 -6.86 19.40
CA LYS A 361 -21.77 -8.06 18.99
C LYS A 361 -20.91 -8.57 20.13
N ARG A 362 -21.11 -9.84 20.52
CA ARG A 362 -20.22 -10.55 21.43
C ARG A 362 -18.87 -10.83 20.76
N LEU A 363 -17.79 -10.47 21.44
CA LEU A 363 -16.43 -10.90 21.16
C LEU A 363 -15.98 -11.87 22.25
N ALA A 364 -15.42 -13.00 21.84
CA ALA A 364 -14.81 -13.98 22.73
C ALA A 364 -13.66 -14.65 21.97
N PHE A 365 -12.43 -14.22 22.22
CA PHE A 365 -11.25 -14.78 21.54
C PHE A 365 -10.05 -14.92 22.46
N ALA A 366 -9.16 -15.86 22.12
CA ALA A 366 -7.84 -16.04 22.72
C ALA A 366 -6.74 -15.64 21.73
N ALA A 367 -5.71 -14.93 22.19
CA ALA A 367 -4.51 -14.66 21.40
C ALA A 367 -3.61 -15.90 21.38
N LEU A 368 -3.27 -16.43 20.20
CA LEU A 368 -2.56 -17.70 20.03
C LEU A 368 -1.16 -17.52 19.44
N GLY A 369 -0.20 -18.29 19.98
CA GLY A 369 1.17 -18.38 19.47
C GLY A 369 1.95 -17.08 19.67
N GLU A 370 2.60 -16.60 18.61
CA GLU A 370 3.33 -15.33 18.60
C GLU A 370 2.63 -14.29 17.74
N ARG A 371 2.66 -13.04 18.20
CA ARG A 371 2.36 -11.87 17.37
C ARG A 371 3.49 -11.64 16.37
N ARG A 372 3.19 -11.64 15.07
CA ARG A 372 4.20 -11.46 14.02
C ARG A 372 3.86 -10.32 13.07
N CYS A 373 4.89 -9.62 12.61
CA CYS A 373 4.78 -8.56 11.61
C CYS A 373 4.21 -9.11 10.30
N LEU A 374 3.08 -8.56 9.86
CA LEU A 374 2.44 -8.98 8.61
C LEU A 374 3.21 -8.49 7.36
N GLY A 375 4.00 -7.43 7.49
CA GLY A 375 4.72 -6.81 6.37
C GLY A 375 4.10 -5.47 5.99
N VAL A 376 4.00 -5.19 4.70
CA VAL A 376 3.45 -3.92 4.16
C VAL A 376 2.31 -4.18 3.18
N TRP A 377 1.28 -3.35 3.19
CA TRP A 377 0.16 -3.44 2.25
C TRP A 377 0.41 -2.52 1.06
N ARG A 378 0.55 -3.07 -0.15
CA ARG A 378 0.85 -2.32 -1.38
C ARG A 378 0.05 -2.85 -2.56
N ALA A 379 -0.47 -1.95 -3.40
CA ALA A 379 -1.21 -2.28 -4.62
C ALA A 379 -2.32 -3.34 -4.42
N GLY A 380 -3.08 -3.25 -3.33
CA GLY A 380 -4.19 -4.18 -3.03
C GLY A 380 -3.79 -5.55 -2.45
N ARG A 381 -2.50 -5.80 -2.18
CA ARG A 381 -2.01 -7.05 -1.57
C ARG A 381 -1.05 -6.82 -0.41
N TRP A 382 -0.85 -7.82 0.44
CA TRP A 382 0.25 -7.83 1.39
C TRP A 382 1.55 -8.28 0.70
N ILE A 383 2.63 -7.56 0.98
CA ILE A 383 4.00 -8.05 0.85
C ILE A 383 4.39 -8.54 2.24
N VAL A 384 4.45 -9.86 2.41
CA VAL A 384 4.70 -10.51 3.71
C VAL A 384 6.05 -10.08 4.29
N CYS A 385 6.15 -9.92 5.62
CA CYS A 385 7.41 -9.58 6.27
C CYS A 385 8.48 -10.66 6.00
N PRO A 386 9.58 -10.36 5.27
CA PRO A 386 10.58 -11.38 4.91
C PRO A 386 11.39 -11.88 6.12
N TYR A 387 11.32 -11.17 7.25
CA TYR A 387 11.97 -11.52 8.51
C TYR A 387 11.05 -12.28 9.47
N ALA A 388 9.76 -12.44 9.13
CA ALA A 388 8.71 -13.03 9.98
C ALA A 388 8.72 -12.53 11.45
N ALA A 389 9.12 -11.26 11.64
CA ALA A 389 9.59 -10.74 12.92
C ALA A 389 8.50 -10.75 14.00
N VAL A 390 8.85 -11.18 15.21
CA VAL A 390 7.98 -11.15 16.39
C VAL A 390 7.79 -9.69 16.86
N LEU A 391 6.57 -9.36 17.28
CA LEU A 391 6.19 -8.04 17.77
C LEU A 391 5.81 -8.10 19.25
N ASP A 392 6.17 -7.07 20.01
CA ASP A 392 5.72 -6.88 21.39
C ASP A 392 4.19 -6.77 21.46
N GLY A 393 3.54 -7.66 22.22
CA GLY A 393 2.09 -7.67 22.43
C GLY A 393 1.55 -6.52 23.30
N ALA A 394 2.41 -5.79 24.02
CA ALA A 394 2.07 -4.57 24.74
C ALA A 394 2.08 -3.30 23.88
N SER A 395 2.70 -3.34 22.69
CA SER A 395 2.85 -2.20 21.80
C SER A 395 1.70 -2.05 20.80
N ALA A 396 1.27 -0.81 20.54
CA ALA A 396 0.35 -0.52 19.45
C ALA A 396 1.05 -0.46 18.07
N ARG A 397 2.37 -0.69 17.98
CA ARG A 397 3.07 -0.89 16.69
C ARG A 397 2.72 -2.26 16.14
N ASP A 398 2.36 -2.31 14.87
CA ASP A 398 1.90 -3.49 14.12
C ASP A 398 2.87 -3.94 13.01
N GLN A 399 4.01 -3.25 12.90
CA GLN A 399 5.11 -3.55 11.97
C GLN A 399 6.46 -3.53 12.70
N CYS A 400 7.40 -4.35 12.24
CA CYS A 400 8.80 -4.26 12.65
C CYS A 400 9.46 -3.02 12.02
N ALA A 401 10.62 -2.59 12.54
CA ALA A 401 11.28 -1.35 12.11
C ALA A 401 11.53 -1.31 10.57
N ARG A 402 11.99 -2.41 9.97
CA ARG A 402 12.26 -2.50 8.52
C ARG A 402 10.97 -2.37 7.70
N CYS A 403 9.88 -3.05 8.09
CA CYS A 403 8.59 -2.91 7.40
C CYS A 403 7.96 -1.52 7.61
N ALA A 404 8.07 -0.94 8.81
CA ALA A 404 7.59 0.41 9.09
C ALA A 404 8.36 1.49 8.31
N GLN A 405 9.66 1.31 8.09
CA GLN A 405 10.47 2.18 7.22
C GLN A 405 10.03 2.07 5.75
N LEU A 406 9.80 0.84 5.25
CA LEU A 406 9.27 0.60 3.92
C LEU A 406 7.83 1.13 3.73
N ASP A 407 6.98 1.09 4.75
CA ASP A 407 5.65 1.69 4.68
C ASP A 407 5.75 3.22 4.68
N ARG A 408 6.60 3.77 5.55
CA ARG A 408 6.85 5.21 5.67
C ARG A 408 7.45 5.82 4.40
N SER A 409 8.26 5.11 3.63
CA SER A 409 8.89 5.64 2.41
C SER A 409 7.91 5.99 1.28
N ARG A 410 6.65 5.54 1.33
CA ARG A 410 5.56 6.03 0.47
C ARG A 410 4.43 6.71 1.26
N SER A 411 4.71 7.14 2.48
CA SER A 411 3.78 7.93 3.29
C SER A 411 3.86 9.41 2.89
N VAL A 412 2.70 9.99 2.60
CA VAL A 412 2.55 11.41 2.24
C VAL A 412 3.16 12.34 3.30
N ALA A 413 3.12 11.93 4.57
CA ALA A 413 3.64 12.66 5.74
C ALA A 413 5.12 12.35 6.07
N ALA A 414 5.84 11.69 5.15
CA ALA A 414 7.29 11.49 5.23
C ALA A 414 8.06 12.35 4.21
N ASP A 415 7.34 13.13 3.40
CA ASP A 415 7.85 14.03 2.34
C ASP A 415 8.71 13.39 1.24
N THR A 416 8.82 12.05 1.23
CA THR A 416 9.61 11.25 0.28
C THR A 416 9.05 11.16 -1.14
N MET A 417 7.78 11.52 -1.36
CA MET A 417 7.18 11.64 -2.70
C MET A 417 6.72 13.09 -2.86
N ALA A 418 7.37 13.83 -3.77
CA ALA A 418 7.09 15.24 -4.05
C ALA A 418 6.18 15.41 -5.28
N ASP A 419 6.16 14.40 -6.14
CA ASP A 419 5.61 14.33 -7.49
C ASP A 419 4.38 13.41 -7.59
N ASP A 420 3.73 13.09 -6.47
CA ASP A 420 2.50 12.31 -6.43
C ASP A 420 1.40 12.99 -7.28
N PRO A 421 0.96 12.38 -8.40
CA PRO A 421 0.06 13.03 -9.35
C PRO A 421 -1.39 13.07 -8.85
N ARG A 422 -1.70 12.42 -7.73
CA ARG A 422 -3.06 12.36 -7.19
C ARG A 422 -3.46 13.72 -6.59
N PRO A 423 -4.71 14.17 -6.76
CA PRO A 423 -5.19 15.35 -6.06
C PRO A 423 -5.33 15.08 -4.56
N TYR A 424 -5.03 16.11 -3.76
CA TYR A 424 -5.11 16.11 -2.31
C TYR A 424 -6.16 17.09 -1.82
N GLY A 425 -6.85 16.73 -0.73
CA GLY A 425 -7.74 17.59 0.02
C GLY A 425 -7.11 17.99 1.36
N VAL A 426 -7.23 19.27 1.71
CA VAL A 426 -6.87 19.83 3.02
C VAL A 426 -8.13 19.87 3.88
N TYR A 427 -8.03 19.50 5.16
CA TYR A 427 -9.15 19.42 6.10
C TYR A 427 -8.83 19.99 7.48
N LEU A 428 -9.86 20.45 8.19
CA LEU A 428 -9.90 20.63 9.64
C LEU A 428 -10.50 19.38 10.27
N ALA A 429 -9.87 18.82 11.31
CA ALA A 429 -10.33 17.65 12.05
C ALA A 429 -10.42 17.96 13.55
N TYR A 430 -11.62 17.84 14.11
CA TYR A 430 -11.93 18.07 15.52
C TYR A 430 -11.99 16.74 16.28
N PHE A 431 -11.23 16.61 17.36
CA PHE A 431 -11.24 15.45 18.26
C PHE A 431 -11.88 15.75 19.63
N GLY A 432 -12.14 17.02 19.93
CA GLY A 432 -12.62 17.53 21.22
C GLY A 432 -12.10 18.94 21.50
N PRO A 433 -12.51 19.58 22.61
CA PRO A 433 -12.09 20.93 22.96
C PRO A 433 -10.55 21.07 23.02
N GLY A 434 -10.00 22.04 22.28
CA GLY A 434 -8.55 22.23 22.16
C GLY A 434 -7.79 21.14 21.39
N LEU A 435 -8.49 20.14 20.84
CA LEU A 435 -7.90 19.03 20.07
C LEU A 435 -8.32 19.13 18.59
N LEU A 436 -7.96 20.24 17.94
CA LEU A 436 -8.22 20.48 16.52
C LEU A 436 -6.91 20.43 15.71
N LYS A 437 -6.94 19.73 14.58
CA LYS A 437 -5.80 19.57 13.66
C LYS A 437 -6.17 20.00 12.24
N VAL A 438 -5.25 20.63 11.52
CA VAL A 438 -5.26 20.69 10.04
C VAL A 438 -4.53 19.48 9.48
N GLY A 439 -5.04 18.85 8.42
CA GLY A 439 -4.37 17.72 7.77
C GLY A 439 -4.64 17.60 6.28
N ILE A 440 -3.83 16.77 5.60
CA ILE A 440 -4.04 16.41 4.18
C ILE A 440 -4.33 14.92 3.95
N THR A 441 -5.05 14.61 2.88
CA THR A 441 -5.24 13.23 2.36
C THR A 441 -5.54 13.25 0.87
N ALA A 442 -5.16 12.18 0.16
CA ALA A 442 -5.51 12.01 -1.25
C ALA A 442 -7.03 11.93 -1.42
N ILE A 443 -7.59 12.61 -2.43
CA ILE A 443 -9.05 12.71 -2.65
C ILE A 443 -9.70 11.34 -2.83
N GLY A 444 -9.04 10.41 -3.54
CA GLY A 444 -9.54 9.04 -3.73
C GLY A 444 -9.69 8.22 -2.44
N ARG A 445 -9.09 8.65 -1.33
CA ARG A 445 -9.31 8.08 0.00
C ARG A 445 -10.56 8.65 0.70
N GLY A 446 -10.97 9.85 0.31
CA GLY A 446 -12.09 10.57 0.91
C GLY A 446 -11.96 10.72 2.43
N PRO A 447 -13.09 10.70 3.16
CA PRO A 447 -13.10 10.89 4.60
C PRO A 447 -12.65 9.68 5.42
N ALA A 448 -12.27 8.54 4.80
CA ALA A 448 -11.81 7.35 5.52
C ALA A 448 -10.63 7.65 6.48
N ARG A 449 -9.74 8.58 6.10
CA ARG A 449 -8.64 9.05 6.96
C ARG A 449 -9.14 9.68 8.26
N LEU A 450 -10.22 10.46 8.20
CA LEU A 450 -10.79 11.19 9.34
C LEU A 450 -11.45 10.20 10.31
N VAL A 451 -12.22 9.25 9.75
CA VAL A 451 -12.87 8.18 10.50
C VAL A 451 -11.85 7.28 11.20
N GLU A 452 -10.80 6.82 10.51
CA GLU A 452 -9.70 6.05 11.10
C GLU A 452 -8.96 6.77 12.22
N GLN A 453 -8.78 8.09 12.10
CA GLN A 453 -8.15 8.91 13.13
C GLN A 453 -9.05 9.13 14.36
N GLY A 454 -10.34 8.80 14.26
CA GLY A 454 -11.37 9.04 15.27
C GLY A 454 -11.77 10.51 15.39
N ALA A 455 -11.78 11.26 14.28
CA ALA A 455 -12.18 12.66 14.24
C ALA A 455 -13.70 12.78 14.45
N VAL A 456 -14.10 13.39 15.56
CA VAL A 456 -15.51 13.55 15.98
C VAL A 456 -16.27 14.41 14.98
N ALA A 457 -15.65 15.46 14.47
CA ALA A 457 -16.17 16.25 13.35
C ALA A 457 -15.02 16.68 12.43
N TYR A 458 -15.33 17.00 11.17
CA TYR A 458 -14.36 17.55 10.24
C TYR A 458 -15.02 18.47 9.20
N ALA A 459 -14.22 19.34 8.59
CA ALA A 459 -14.59 20.14 7.42
C ALA A 459 -13.45 20.14 6.40
N TRP A 460 -13.77 20.20 5.10
CA TRP A 460 -12.75 20.40 4.05
C TRP A 460 -12.46 21.88 3.86
N LEU A 461 -11.22 22.23 3.51
CA LEU A 461 -10.77 23.62 3.27
C LEU A 461 -10.44 23.90 1.79
N GLY A 462 -9.79 22.94 1.11
CA GLY A 462 -9.37 23.14 -0.28
C GLY A 462 -8.83 21.87 -0.94
N ARG A 463 -8.60 21.93 -2.26
CA ARG A 463 -8.12 20.81 -3.08
C ARG A 463 -7.14 21.24 -4.15
N GLY A 464 -6.18 20.37 -4.45
CA GLY A 464 -5.19 20.64 -5.50
C GLY A 464 -4.03 19.65 -5.47
N PRO A 465 -2.90 19.97 -6.14
CA PRO A 465 -1.69 19.16 -6.12
C PRO A 465 -1.09 19.02 -4.70
N LEU A 466 -0.34 17.94 -4.46
CA LEU A 466 0.24 17.64 -3.15
C LEU A 466 1.06 18.81 -2.57
N MET A 467 1.91 19.48 -3.37
CA MET A 467 2.70 20.61 -2.90
C MET A 467 1.85 21.82 -2.49
N ALA A 468 0.72 22.06 -3.15
CA ALA A 468 -0.21 23.12 -2.78
C ALA A 468 -0.92 22.78 -1.45
N ALA A 469 -1.35 21.52 -1.30
CA ALA A 469 -1.95 21.02 -0.06
C ALA A 469 -0.96 21.08 1.13
N ARG A 470 0.32 20.72 0.95
CA ARG A 470 1.37 20.84 1.98
C ARG A 470 1.63 22.30 2.38
N ARG A 471 1.72 23.23 1.42
CA ARG A 471 1.90 24.66 1.73
C ARG A 471 0.74 25.20 2.56
N ALA A 472 -0.49 24.84 2.23
CA ALA A 472 -1.65 25.20 3.04
C ALA A 472 -1.63 24.55 4.43
N GLU A 473 -1.32 23.25 4.55
CA GLU A 473 -1.20 22.56 5.85
C GLU A 473 -0.17 23.25 6.77
N ALA A 474 0.98 23.64 6.22
CA ALA A 474 2.02 24.37 6.96
C ALA A 474 1.58 25.80 7.35
N LEU A 475 1.02 26.57 6.40
CA LEU A 475 0.47 27.91 6.64
C LEU A 475 -0.58 27.87 7.76
N LEU A 476 -1.58 27.01 7.63
CA LEU A 476 -2.66 26.85 8.58
C LEU A 476 -2.18 26.34 9.95
N GLY A 477 -1.20 25.42 9.96
CA GLY A 477 -0.54 24.97 11.18
C GLY A 477 0.07 26.12 11.98
N SER A 478 0.77 27.04 11.29
CA SER A 478 1.33 28.24 11.92
C SER A 478 0.28 29.27 12.32
N ALA A 479 -0.68 29.57 11.44
CA ALA A 479 -1.63 30.67 11.62
C ALA A 479 -2.74 30.37 12.63
N LEU A 480 -3.20 29.11 12.71
CA LEU A 480 -4.25 28.68 13.63
C LEU A 480 -3.69 28.14 14.96
N ALA A 481 -2.36 28.09 15.12
CA ALA A 481 -1.66 27.52 16.28
C ALA A 481 -2.10 26.08 16.63
N VAL A 482 -2.46 25.29 15.63
CA VAL A 482 -3.02 23.93 15.78
C VAL A 482 -1.91 22.87 15.89
N PRO A 483 -1.90 22.00 16.93
CA PRO A 483 -0.88 20.97 17.05
C PRO A 483 -0.95 19.89 15.96
N ASP A 484 0.21 19.47 15.42
CA ASP A 484 0.29 18.37 14.42
C ASP A 484 -0.24 17.04 15.00
N ARG A 485 -0.08 16.77 16.30
CA ARG A 485 -0.40 15.46 16.90
C ARG A 485 -0.99 15.58 18.30
N PHE A 486 -2.00 14.77 18.54
CA PHE A 486 -2.62 14.56 19.85
C PHE A 486 -2.38 13.14 20.33
N GLY A 487 -1.99 13.01 21.61
CA GLY A 487 -1.90 11.72 22.29
C GLY A 487 -3.25 11.03 22.36
N LYS A 488 -3.25 9.69 22.30
CA LYS A 488 -4.48 8.89 22.30
C LYS A 488 -5.30 9.06 23.57
N ALA A 489 -4.63 9.18 24.72
CA ALA A 489 -5.25 9.46 26.01
C ALA A 489 -6.06 10.78 26.00
N ALA A 490 -5.49 11.86 25.46
CA ALA A 490 -6.18 13.15 25.33
C ALA A 490 -7.46 13.04 24.47
N LYS A 491 -7.36 12.37 23.31
CA LYS A 491 -8.54 12.11 22.46
C LYS A 491 -9.62 11.28 23.17
N ARG A 492 -9.23 10.28 23.96
CA ARG A 492 -10.18 9.44 24.72
C ARG A 492 -10.84 10.24 25.86
N ALA A 493 -10.08 11.01 26.62
CA ALA A 493 -10.59 11.88 27.68
C ALA A 493 -11.61 12.89 27.14
N ALA A 494 -11.31 13.54 26.01
CA ALA A 494 -12.19 14.54 25.42
C ALA A 494 -13.54 13.99 24.94
N ARG A 495 -13.63 12.69 24.58
CA ARG A 495 -14.90 12.04 24.19
C ARG A 495 -15.95 12.04 25.30
N GLY A 496 -15.54 11.95 26.56
CA GLY A 496 -16.44 11.92 27.71
C GLY A 496 -17.05 13.28 28.08
N ALA A 497 -16.59 14.37 27.45
CA ALA A 497 -17.02 15.75 27.73
C ALA A 497 -17.05 16.59 26.44
N LEU A 498 -17.64 16.06 25.37
CA LEU A 498 -17.79 16.79 24.11
C LEU A 498 -18.92 17.84 24.24
N PRO A 499 -18.70 19.08 23.76
CA PRO A 499 -19.77 20.06 23.64
C PRO A 499 -20.81 19.61 22.58
N PRO A 500 -22.05 20.11 22.63
CA PRO A 500 -23.10 19.82 21.65
C PRO A 500 -22.63 19.98 20.19
N ALA A 501 -23.20 19.17 19.28
CA ALA A 501 -22.82 19.21 17.87
C ALA A 501 -22.89 20.62 17.23
N PRO A 502 -23.92 21.47 17.49
CA PRO A 502 -23.95 22.83 16.94
C PRO A 502 -22.75 23.70 17.35
N GLU A 503 -22.23 23.55 18.57
CA GLU A 503 -21.06 24.30 19.05
C GLU A 503 -19.78 23.86 18.32
N ARG A 504 -19.61 22.55 18.12
CA ARG A 504 -18.49 21.99 17.33
C ARG A 504 -18.52 22.46 15.88
N VAL A 505 -19.71 22.48 15.28
CA VAL A 505 -19.93 22.96 13.90
C VAL A 505 -19.60 24.46 13.81
N ALA A 506 -20.05 25.27 14.77
CA ALA A 506 -19.76 26.70 14.80
C ALA A 506 -18.26 26.99 15.02
N GLU A 507 -17.55 26.18 15.81
CA GLU A 507 -16.09 26.27 15.95
C GLU A 507 -15.36 25.94 14.65
N LEU A 508 -15.79 24.88 13.94
CA LEU A 508 -15.23 24.52 12.64
C LEU A 508 -15.55 25.55 11.54
N ALA A 509 -16.74 26.15 11.55
CA ALA A 509 -17.13 27.21 10.61
C ALA A 509 -16.22 28.44 10.74
N ARG A 510 -16.11 28.98 11.97
CA ARG A 510 -15.23 30.13 12.28
C ARG A 510 -13.77 29.88 11.89
N LEU A 511 -13.28 28.65 12.01
CA LEU A 511 -11.92 28.29 11.61
C LEU A 511 -11.76 28.05 10.11
N HIS A 512 -12.82 27.62 9.41
CA HIS A 512 -12.86 27.56 7.95
C HIS A 512 -12.83 28.97 7.35
N ASP A 513 -13.68 29.87 7.84
CA ASP A 513 -13.69 31.28 7.42
C ASP A 513 -12.32 31.94 7.63
N ALA A 514 -11.74 31.76 8.83
CA ALA A 514 -10.41 32.27 9.15
C ALA A 514 -9.31 31.67 8.25
N ALA A 515 -9.40 30.38 7.93
CA ALA A 515 -8.46 29.68 7.04
C ALA A 515 -8.54 30.20 5.59
N CYS A 516 -9.74 30.38 5.05
CA CYS A 516 -9.97 30.90 3.71
C CYS A 516 -9.59 32.38 3.57
N GLY A 517 -9.61 33.15 4.66
CA GLY A 517 -9.17 34.54 4.72
C GLY A 517 -7.65 34.75 4.88
N LEU A 518 -6.82 33.71 4.97
CA LEU A 518 -5.38 33.85 5.18
C LEU A 518 -4.66 34.36 3.92
N ALA A 519 -3.84 35.40 4.10
CA ALA A 519 -2.85 35.80 3.10
C ALA A 519 -1.83 34.67 2.86
N GLY A 520 -1.44 34.47 1.61
CA GLY A 520 -0.53 33.38 1.20
C GLY A 520 -1.20 32.04 0.93
N TRP A 521 -2.54 31.99 0.83
CA TRP A 521 -3.25 30.81 0.36
C TRP A 521 -2.72 30.34 -1.02
N PRO A 522 -2.37 29.06 -1.22
CA PRO A 522 -1.77 28.62 -2.48
C PRO A 522 -2.73 28.73 -3.67
N GLU A 523 -2.34 29.45 -4.71
CA GLU A 523 -3.15 29.71 -5.92
C GLU A 523 -3.68 28.42 -6.60
N THR A 524 -2.87 27.36 -6.60
CA THR A 524 -3.22 26.06 -7.18
C THR A 524 -4.01 25.15 -6.23
N LEU A 525 -4.45 25.67 -5.07
CA LEU A 525 -5.35 24.99 -4.14
C LEU A 525 -6.72 25.65 -4.16
N THR A 526 -7.65 25.09 -4.94
CA THR A 526 -9.04 25.56 -5.03
C THR A 526 -9.73 25.45 -3.66
N PRO A 527 -10.23 26.54 -3.05
CA PRO A 527 -11.01 26.48 -1.83
C PRO A 527 -12.30 25.67 -2.02
N VAL A 528 -12.90 25.20 -0.92
CA VAL A 528 -14.21 24.55 -0.95
C VAL A 528 -15.16 25.21 0.04
N GLU A 529 -16.44 25.26 -0.32
CA GLU A 529 -17.51 25.75 0.56
C GLU A 529 -17.53 24.98 1.90
N PHE A 530 -17.89 25.67 2.97
CA PHE A 530 -17.96 25.07 4.29
C PHE A 530 -19.06 24.00 4.35
N ALA A 531 -18.64 22.76 4.57
CA ALA A 531 -19.52 21.65 4.92
C ALA A 531 -18.87 20.86 6.06
N CYS A 532 -19.54 20.83 7.20
CA CYS A 532 -19.12 20.03 8.35
C CYS A 532 -19.77 18.64 8.31
N THR A 533 -18.99 17.60 8.57
CA THR A 533 -19.49 16.25 8.83
C THR A 533 -19.20 15.92 10.28
N ASP A 534 -20.22 15.53 11.03
CA ASP A 534 -20.12 15.10 12.43
C ASP A 534 -20.35 13.59 12.53
N HIS A 535 -19.50 12.91 13.28
CA HIS A 535 -19.47 11.45 13.43
C HIS A 535 -20.02 10.99 14.79
N THR A 536 -20.69 11.82 15.60
CA THR A 536 -21.28 11.39 16.89
C THR A 536 -22.16 10.15 16.74
N GLU A 537 -23.02 10.10 15.72
CA GLU A 537 -23.90 8.94 15.46
C GLU A 537 -23.09 7.73 14.94
N LEU A 538 -22.23 7.94 13.94
CA LEU A 538 -21.36 6.90 13.36
C LEU A 538 -20.53 6.18 14.41
N PHE A 539 -19.98 6.96 15.34
CA PHE A 539 -19.15 6.47 16.44
C PHE A 539 -19.95 6.10 17.69
N GLY A 540 -21.25 6.33 17.74
CA GLY A 540 -22.10 6.02 18.90
C GLY A 540 -21.52 6.56 20.20
N LEU A 541 -21.14 7.84 20.22
CA LEU A 541 -20.42 8.41 21.37
C LEU A 541 -21.28 8.44 22.64
N ASP A 542 -22.61 8.42 22.48
CA ASP A 542 -23.62 8.21 23.52
C ASP A 542 -23.48 6.86 24.25
N ARG A 543 -22.96 5.82 23.59
CA ARG A 543 -22.72 4.49 24.16
C ARG A 543 -21.41 4.37 24.93
N ILE A 544 -20.60 5.45 24.99
CA ILE A 544 -19.33 5.48 25.73
C ILE A 544 -19.59 6.12 27.11
N PRO A 545 -19.43 5.40 28.23
CA PRO A 545 -19.56 6.00 29.56
C PRO A 545 -18.40 6.96 29.85
N GLY A 546 -18.59 7.86 30.82
CA GLY A 546 -17.60 8.87 31.19
C GLY A 546 -16.27 8.31 31.73
N GLU A 547 -16.30 7.15 32.39
CA GLU A 547 -15.10 6.44 32.86
C GLU A 547 -14.96 5.09 32.15
N VAL A 548 -13.77 4.84 31.58
CA VAL A 548 -13.45 3.64 30.79
C VAL A 548 -12.04 3.16 31.14
N ALA A 549 -11.90 1.88 31.49
CA ALA A 549 -10.60 1.24 31.71
C ALA A 549 -9.85 1.00 30.38
N GLU A 550 -8.52 0.92 30.39
CA GLU A 550 -7.75 0.55 29.19
C GLU A 550 -7.25 -0.89 29.28
N LEU A 551 -7.48 -1.69 28.23
CA LEU A 551 -6.91 -3.04 28.15
C LEU A 551 -5.37 -2.98 28.02
N GLY A 552 -4.72 -3.90 28.72
CA GLY A 552 -3.27 -4.08 28.77
C GLY A 552 -2.67 -4.67 27.50
N GLY A 553 -1.40 -5.08 27.59
CA GLY A 553 -0.76 -5.88 26.55
C GLY A 553 -1.40 -7.26 26.41
N LEU A 554 -1.49 -7.76 25.18
CA LEU A 554 -1.88 -9.14 24.93
C LEU A 554 -0.65 -10.04 25.02
N THR A 555 -0.79 -11.19 25.66
CA THR A 555 0.19 -12.28 25.68
C THR A 555 -0.42 -13.52 25.02
N SER A 556 0.41 -14.53 24.72
CA SER A 556 -0.11 -15.82 24.26
C SER A 556 -1.00 -16.44 25.34
N GLY A 557 -2.16 -16.98 24.94
CA GLY A 557 -3.19 -17.49 25.84
C GLY A 557 -4.08 -16.42 26.49
N ALA A 558 -3.83 -15.13 26.27
CA ALA A 558 -4.67 -14.08 26.83
C ALA A 558 -6.03 -14.02 26.11
N GLU A 559 -7.12 -13.92 26.87
CA GLU A 559 -8.49 -13.93 26.38
C GLU A 559 -9.17 -12.57 26.56
N ILE A 560 -9.96 -12.17 25.56
CA ILE A 560 -10.84 -11.01 25.63
C ILE A 560 -12.28 -11.50 25.37
N VAL A 561 -13.14 -11.31 26.37
CA VAL A 561 -14.55 -11.72 26.36
C VAL A 561 -15.43 -10.55 26.81
N GLY A 562 -16.33 -10.11 25.92
CA GLY A 562 -17.22 -8.97 26.16
C GLY A 562 -18.15 -8.67 24.98
N GLU A 563 -18.90 -7.58 25.10
CA GLU A 563 -19.85 -7.08 24.10
C GLU A 563 -19.34 -5.75 23.51
N VAL A 564 -19.37 -5.61 22.18
CA VAL A 564 -19.01 -4.36 21.50
C VAL A 564 -20.06 -3.30 21.77
N LEU A 565 -19.66 -2.23 22.47
CA LEU A 565 -20.49 -1.03 22.62
C LEU A 565 -20.41 -0.17 21.38
N THR A 566 -19.20 0.21 20.97
CA THR A 566 -18.96 1.03 19.77
C THR A 566 -17.48 1.05 19.36
N GLY A 567 -17.19 1.70 18.23
CA GLY A 567 -15.85 1.85 17.66
C GLY A 567 -15.51 3.29 17.29
N VAL A 568 -14.32 3.77 17.65
CA VAL A 568 -13.85 5.14 17.34
C VAL A 568 -12.43 5.12 16.79
N GLY A 569 -12.29 5.21 15.46
CA GLY A 569 -11.02 4.99 14.79
C GLY A 569 -10.47 3.59 15.08
N ALA A 570 -9.30 3.51 15.72
CA ALA A 570 -8.69 2.24 16.15
C ALA A 570 -9.15 1.72 17.53
N ASP A 571 -9.95 2.49 18.28
CA ASP A 571 -10.51 2.05 19.57
C ASP A 571 -11.77 1.21 19.36
N VAL A 572 -11.87 0.09 20.09
CA VAL A 572 -13.10 -0.69 20.26
C VAL A 572 -13.47 -0.63 21.73
N TYR A 573 -14.69 -0.18 22.04
CA TYR A 573 -15.20 -0.11 23.40
C TYR A 573 -16.01 -1.37 23.70
N LEU A 574 -15.67 -2.05 24.80
CA LEU A 574 -16.22 -3.35 25.18
C LEU A 574 -16.81 -3.28 26.58
N ARG A 575 -18.03 -3.80 26.77
CA ARG A 575 -18.53 -4.19 28.11
C ARG A 575 -18.01 -5.59 28.40
N LEU A 576 -17.17 -5.74 29.41
CA LEU A 576 -16.49 -7.00 29.70
C LEU A 576 -17.44 -7.99 30.41
N ALA A 577 -17.30 -9.28 30.08
CA ALA A 577 -18.09 -10.33 30.71
C ALA A 577 -17.53 -10.70 32.10
N GLY A 578 -18.44 -10.92 33.07
CA GLY A 578 -18.11 -11.46 34.40
C GLY A 578 -17.75 -10.43 35.48
N ALA A 579 -18.00 -9.14 35.27
CA ALA A 579 -18.00 -8.17 36.36
C ALA A 579 -19.39 -8.18 37.04
N GLU A 580 -19.46 -8.64 38.30
CA GLU A 580 -20.72 -8.92 39.03
C GLU A 580 -21.45 -7.67 39.58
N GLU A 581 -21.05 -6.46 39.18
CA GLU A 581 -21.72 -5.21 39.57
C GLU A 581 -22.63 -4.69 38.45
N ALA A 582 -23.77 -4.10 38.85
CA ALA A 582 -24.83 -3.66 37.95
C ALA A 582 -24.38 -2.56 36.97
N GLY A 583 -23.96 -2.98 35.78
CA GLY A 583 -23.48 -2.11 34.69
C GLY A 583 -22.35 -2.75 33.86
N GLY A 584 -21.51 -3.57 34.52
CA GLY A 584 -20.34 -4.22 33.94
C GLY A 584 -19.18 -3.25 33.64
N VAL A 585 -17.95 -3.72 33.81
CA VAL A 585 -16.76 -2.90 33.50
C VAL A 585 -16.68 -2.63 32.01
N VAL A 586 -16.62 -1.35 31.62
CA VAL A 586 -16.36 -0.93 30.24
C VAL A 586 -14.87 -0.65 30.05
N ALA A 587 -14.29 -1.28 29.04
CA ALA A 587 -12.88 -1.12 28.70
C ALA A 587 -12.67 -0.79 27.22
N VAL A 588 -11.60 -0.05 26.92
CA VAL A 588 -11.18 0.28 25.56
C VAL A 588 -10.01 -0.61 25.11
N LEU A 589 -10.18 -1.25 23.96
CA LEU A 589 -9.16 -2.02 23.25
C LEU A 589 -8.57 -1.17 22.12
N ASP A 590 -7.25 -1.03 22.06
CA ASP A 590 -6.58 -0.61 20.83
C ASP A 590 -6.52 -1.81 19.86
N ALA A 591 -7.40 -1.85 18.88
CA ALA A 591 -7.46 -2.99 17.96
C ALA A 591 -6.18 -3.20 17.14
N ARG A 592 -5.27 -2.21 17.07
CA ARG A 592 -3.94 -2.40 16.43
C ARG A 592 -3.08 -3.41 17.18
N MET A 593 -3.29 -3.57 18.50
CA MET A 593 -2.62 -4.57 19.32
C MET A 593 -3.02 -6.01 18.93
N LEU A 594 -4.16 -6.19 18.24
CA LEU A 594 -4.56 -7.47 17.63
C LEU A 594 -3.80 -7.77 16.33
N SER A 595 -3.27 -6.76 15.65
CA SER A 595 -2.60 -6.93 14.35
C SER A 595 -1.36 -7.83 14.50
N GLY A 596 -1.27 -8.87 13.67
CA GLY A 596 -0.22 -9.87 13.69
C GLY A 596 -0.49 -11.12 14.55
N TRP A 597 -1.52 -11.12 15.41
CA TRP A 597 -1.92 -12.30 16.17
C TRP A 597 -2.76 -13.29 15.35
N VAL A 598 -2.62 -14.58 15.65
CA VAL A 598 -3.66 -15.58 15.37
C VAL A 598 -4.66 -15.50 16.52
N LEU A 599 -5.97 -15.44 16.22
CA LEU A 599 -7.01 -15.34 17.25
C LEU A 599 -7.91 -16.59 17.21
N GLY A 600 -7.87 -17.39 18.28
CA GLY A 600 -8.71 -18.56 18.48
C GLY A 600 -10.01 -18.23 19.22
N ALA A 601 -10.88 -19.22 19.40
CA ALA A 601 -12.01 -19.10 20.33
C ALA A 601 -11.50 -18.94 21.77
N ALA A 602 -12.15 -18.10 22.57
CA ALA A 602 -11.93 -18.09 24.01
C ALA A 602 -12.49 -19.40 24.63
N THR A 603 -11.78 -19.89 25.65
CA THR A 603 -12.13 -21.09 26.43
C THR A 603 -12.76 -20.73 27.78
N GLY A 604 -12.41 -19.57 28.34
CA GLY A 604 -13.01 -18.98 29.52
C GLY A 604 -14.27 -18.15 29.22
N ARG A 605 -14.84 -17.57 30.28
CA ARG A 605 -16.02 -16.69 30.20
C ARG A 605 -15.70 -15.23 30.57
N THR A 606 -14.46 -14.94 30.92
CA THR A 606 -13.97 -13.66 31.45
C THR A 606 -12.77 -13.17 30.64
N THR A 607 -12.53 -11.86 30.62
CA THR A 607 -11.31 -11.29 30.05
C THR A 607 -10.12 -11.51 31.00
N THR A 608 -9.01 -12.06 30.50
CA THR A 608 -7.79 -12.30 31.30
C THR A 608 -6.69 -11.25 31.06
N VAL A 609 -6.85 -10.40 30.04
CA VAL A 609 -5.96 -9.25 29.79
C VAL A 609 -6.07 -8.24 30.95
N PRO A 610 -4.96 -7.80 31.56
CA PRO A 610 -5.00 -6.88 32.70
C PRO A 610 -5.56 -5.51 32.30
N LEU A 611 -6.30 -4.89 33.22
CA LEU A 611 -6.84 -3.53 33.05
C LEU A 611 -5.88 -2.49 33.61
N ARG A 612 -5.74 -1.37 32.89
CA ARG A 612 -5.07 -0.16 33.35
C ARG A 612 -6.13 0.86 33.77
N SER A 613 -5.86 1.55 34.88
CA SER A 613 -6.77 2.51 35.49
C SER A 613 -7.16 3.64 34.53
N ALA A 614 -8.40 4.11 34.67
CA ALA A 614 -9.04 4.97 33.70
C ALA A 614 -8.36 6.34 33.55
N VAL A 615 -8.41 6.88 32.33
CA VAL A 615 -8.04 8.27 32.06
C VAL A 615 -9.16 9.17 32.57
N ARG A 616 -9.02 9.73 33.77
CA ARG A 616 -9.95 10.77 34.27
C ARG A 616 -9.97 11.95 33.30
N GLY A 617 -11.18 12.37 32.91
CA GLY A 617 -11.41 13.63 32.21
C GLY A 617 -11.13 14.82 33.12
N ALA A 618 -9.85 15.19 33.28
CA ALA A 618 -9.46 16.33 34.10
C ALA A 618 -9.71 17.64 33.34
N GLY A 619 -10.74 18.37 33.77
CA GLY A 619 -10.95 19.77 33.42
C GLY A 619 -9.95 20.70 34.11
N GLU A 620 -8.65 20.46 33.94
CA GLU A 620 -7.58 21.34 34.41
C GLU A 620 -6.66 21.73 33.27
N ARG A 621 -6.44 23.04 33.12
CA ARG A 621 -5.56 23.63 32.11
C ARG A 621 -4.10 23.31 32.43
N GLN A 622 -3.60 22.17 31.98
CA GLN A 622 -2.16 21.97 31.83
C GLN A 622 -1.66 22.88 30.72
N ALA A 623 -1.01 23.99 31.11
CA ALA A 623 -0.31 24.86 30.17
C ALA A 623 0.74 24.05 29.38
N PRO A 624 0.95 24.35 28.08
CA PRO A 624 1.93 23.64 27.28
C PRO A 624 3.33 23.84 27.85
N ARG A 625 4.03 22.74 28.18
CA ARG A 625 5.44 22.78 28.55
C ARG A 625 6.26 23.31 27.37
N ARG A 626 6.95 24.44 27.56
CA ARG A 626 7.69 25.16 26.50
C ARG A 626 9.01 24.49 26.10
N ASP A 627 9.52 23.58 26.92
CA ASP A 627 10.96 23.28 27.01
C ASP A 627 11.50 22.25 25.99
N GLN A 628 10.89 22.12 24.81
CA GLN A 628 11.42 21.27 23.72
C GLN A 628 11.43 21.92 22.33
N GLN A 629 11.01 23.19 22.21
CA GLN A 629 10.96 23.88 20.91
C GLN A 629 12.23 24.69 20.61
N GLU A 630 12.89 25.25 21.64
CA GLU A 630 14.06 26.12 21.49
C GLU A 630 15.30 25.40 20.94
N HIS A 631 15.52 24.13 21.32
CA HIS A 631 16.65 23.31 20.83
C HIS A 631 16.56 22.90 19.35
N ARG A 632 15.47 23.21 18.63
CA ARG A 632 15.38 23.00 17.17
C ARG A 632 15.43 24.27 16.33
N GLN A 633 15.27 25.45 16.93
CA GLN A 633 15.36 26.72 16.20
C GLN A 633 16.78 27.29 16.17
N ALA A 634 17.59 27.07 17.21
CA ALA A 634 18.97 27.54 17.26
C ALA A 634 19.90 26.93 16.18
N GLY A 635 19.63 25.70 15.72
CA GLY A 635 20.51 24.97 14.79
C GLY A 635 20.25 25.18 13.29
N ARG A 636 19.60 26.29 12.88
CA ARG A 636 19.23 26.54 11.46
C ARG A 636 19.49 27.96 10.95
N GLN A 637 20.20 28.82 11.70
CA GLN A 637 20.47 30.21 11.29
C GLN A 637 21.95 30.59 11.13
N GLU A 638 22.89 29.67 11.35
CA GLU A 638 24.31 29.89 11.04
C GLU A 638 24.74 28.91 9.93
N GLY A 639 25.20 29.44 8.79
CA GLY A 639 25.65 28.62 7.65
C GLY A 639 25.07 28.96 6.27
N LEU A 640 24.78 30.23 5.97
CA LEU A 640 24.53 30.72 4.59
C LEU A 640 25.12 32.12 4.40
N PHE A 641 26.44 32.18 4.21
CA PHE A 641 27.20 33.22 3.50
C PHE A 641 28.44 32.56 2.89
#